data_AF-A0A833ZYR9-F1
#
_entry.id   AF-A0A833ZYR9-F1
#
_cell.length_a   1.000
_cell.length_b   1.000
_cell.length_c   1.000
_cell.angle_alpha   90.00
_cell.angle_beta   90.00
_cell.angle_gamma   90.00
#
_symmetry.space_group_name_H-M   'P 1'
#
loop_
_entity.id
_entity.type
_entity.pdbx_description
1 polymer ?
#
loop_
_entity_poly.entity_id
_entity_poly.type
_entity_poly.pdbx_seq_one_letter_code
_entity_poly.pdbx_strand_id
1 'polypeptide(L)'
;MRKVQNFRTLKQNGTTTFLSGFNYRSTHHLASHGFYEFLNWFDERAWYPLGRIVGGTVYPGLMITAGLIHWILNTLNITVHIRDVCVFLAPTFSGLTSISTFLLTRELWNQGAGLLAACFIAIVPGYISRSVAGSFDNEGIAIFALQFTYYLWVKSVKTGSVFWTVCCCLSYFYMVSAWGGYVFIINLIPLHVFVLLLMQRYSKRVYIAYSTFYIVGLILSMQIPFVGFQPIRTSEHMAAAGVFALLQAYAFLQYLRDRLTKQEFQTLFFLGVSVAAGAVFLSVIYLTYTGYIAPWSGRFYSLWDTGYAKIHIPIIASVSEHQPTTWVSFFFDLHILVCTFPAGLWFCIKNINDERVFVALYAISAVYFAGVMVRLMLTLTPVVCMLSAIAFSNVFEHYLGDDMKRENPPVEDSSDEDDKRNPGNLYDKAGKVRKHVTEQEKTEEGLGPNIKSIVTMLMLMLLMMFAVHCTWVTSNAYSSPSVVLASYNHDGTRNILDDFREAYFWLRQNTDEHARVMSWWDYGYQIAGMANRTTLVDNNTWNNSHIALVGKAMSSNETAAYKIMRSLDVDYVLVIFGGVIGYSGDDINKFLWMVRIAEGEHPKDIRESDYFTPQGEFRVDKAGSPTLLNCLMYKMSYYRFGEMQLDFRTPPGFDRTRNAEIGNKDIKFKHLEEAFTSEHWLVRIYKVKAPDNRETLDHKPRVTNIFPKQKYLSKKTTKRKRGYIKNKLVLKKGKRISKKTV
;
A
#
# COMPACT_ATOMS: atom_id res chain seq x y z
N MET A 1 18.20 -15.47 11.33
CA MET A 1 18.54 -14.15 10.75
C MET A 1 18.25 -14.02 9.26
N ARG A 2 18.67 -14.94 8.36
CA ARG A 2 18.36 -14.85 6.91
C ARG A 2 16.85 -14.79 6.55
N LYS A 3 15.98 -15.53 7.26
CA LYS A 3 14.51 -15.43 7.08
C LYS A 3 13.92 -14.07 7.49
N VAL A 4 14.53 -13.37 8.45
CA VAL A 4 14.11 -12.03 8.90
C VAL A 4 14.54 -10.96 7.89
N GLN A 5 15.67 -11.18 7.21
CA GLN A 5 16.17 -10.31 6.14
C GLN A 5 15.28 -10.37 4.88
N ASN A 6 14.79 -11.56 4.51
CA ASN A 6 13.79 -11.69 3.43
C ASN A 6 12.43 -11.06 3.79
N PHE A 7 12.05 -11.06 5.07
CA PHE A 7 10.84 -10.35 5.53
C PHE A 7 11.02 -8.82 5.50
N ARG A 8 12.24 -8.32 5.77
CA ARG A 8 12.59 -6.90 5.64
C ARG A 8 12.47 -6.44 4.19
N THR A 9 13.07 -7.14 3.23
CA THR A 9 13.00 -6.75 1.81
C THR A 9 11.59 -6.85 1.20
N LEU A 10 10.75 -7.80 1.62
CA LEU A 10 9.38 -7.94 1.10
C LEU A 10 8.40 -6.85 1.56
N LYS A 11 8.55 -6.33 2.79
CA LYS A 11 7.79 -5.16 3.30
C LYS A 11 8.45 -3.82 2.94
N GLN A 12 9.79 -3.73 2.87
CA GLN A 12 10.52 -2.48 2.60
C GLN A 12 10.54 -2.07 1.12
N ASN A 13 10.35 -3.01 0.20
CA ASN A 13 10.22 -2.66 -1.23
C ASN A 13 8.86 -2.02 -1.57
N GLY A 14 7.90 -1.99 -0.64
CA GLY A 14 6.52 -1.57 -0.91
C GLY A 14 6.16 -0.11 -0.61
N THR A 15 6.71 0.53 0.44
CA THR A 15 5.94 1.62 1.08
C THR A 15 6.63 2.95 1.31
N THR A 16 7.96 3.07 1.29
CA THR A 16 8.58 4.39 1.54
C THR A 16 8.75 5.27 0.30
N THR A 17 8.82 4.72 -0.95
CA THR A 17 9.42 5.56 -2.02
C THR A 17 9.02 5.32 -3.49
N PHE A 18 7.89 4.67 -3.81
CA PHE A 18 7.38 4.56 -5.20
C PHE A 18 6.08 5.35 -5.44
N LEU A 19 5.03 5.11 -4.65
CA LEU A 19 3.74 5.82 -4.74
C LEU A 19 3.85 7.31 -4.40
N SER A 20 4.71 7.66 -3.43
CA SER A 20 4.97 9.04 -3.01
C SER A 20 5.44 9.94 -4.16
N GLY A 21 6.10 9.38 -5.19
CA GLY A 21 6.59 10.14 -6.34
C GLY A 21 5.47 10.76 -7.17
N PHE A 22 4.41 9.99 -7.42
CA PHE A 22 3.23 10.49 -8.13
C PHE A 22 2.43 11.47 -7.29
N ASN A 23 2.16 11.11 -6.03
CA ASN A 23 1.41 11.98 -5.13
C ASN A 23 2.12 13.33 -4.98
N TYR A 24 3.44 13.35 -4.77
CA TYR A 24 4.23 14.58 -4.73
C TYR A 24 4.17 15.37 -6.04
N ARG A 25 4.36 14.73 -7.20
CA ARG A 25 4.29 15.39 -8.52
C ARG A 25 2.92 16.02 -8.75
N SER A 26 1.86 15.32 -8.38
CA SER A 26 0.48 15.78 -8.51
C SER A 26 0.18 16.96 -7.56
N THR A 27 0.66 16.92 -6.32
CA THR A 27 0.57 18.04 -5.37
C THR A 27 1.38 19.26 -5.84
N HIS A 28 2.57 19.04 -6.40
CA HIS A 28 3.37 20.11 -6.99
C HIS A 28 2.65 20.77 -8.17
N HIS A 29 1.98 19.99 -9.02
CA HIS A 29 1.15 20.52 -10.10
C HIS A 29 -0.02 21.36 -9.55
N LEU A 30 -0.73 20.86 -8.53
CA LEU A 30 -1.81 21.59 -7.86
C LEU A 30 -1.33 22.92 -7.25
N ALA A 31 -0.17 22.92 -6.60
CA ALA A 31 0.39 24.12 -5.97
C ALA A 31 0.83 25.19 -6.99
N SER A 32 1.23 24.79 -8.19
CA SER A 32 1.75 25.71 -9.23
C SER A 32 0.69 26.18 -10.24
N HIS A 33 -0.31 25.35 -10.56
CA HIS A 33 -1.31 25.62 -11.60
C HIS A 33 -2.72 25.84 -11.03
N GLY A 34 -2.93 25.56 -9.74
CA GLY A 34 -4.23 25.71 -9.08
C GLY A 34 -5.15 24.50 -9.22
N PHE A 35 -6.34 24.60 -8.63
CA PHE A 35 -7.27 23.48 -8.49
C PHE A 35 -7.99 23.09 -9.78
N TYR A 36 -8.46 24.06 -10.57
CA TYR A 36 -9.22 23.79 -11.81
C TYR A 36 -8.35 23.12 -12.89
N GLU A 37 -7.10 23.57 -13.03
CA GLU A 37 -6.11 22.94 -13.92
C GLU A 37 -5.76 21.53 -13.43
N PHE A 38 -5.64 21.32 -12.11
CA PHE A 38 -5.41 19.99 -11.56
C PHE A 38 -6.56 19.02 -11.84
N LEU A 39 -7.81 19.47 -11.70
CA LEU A 39 -9.00 18.63 -11.93
C LEU A 39 -9.12 18.21 -13.41
N ASN A 40 -8.73 19.08 -14.33
CA ASN A 40 -8.75 18.82 -15.78
C ASN A 40 -7.39 18.34 -16.32
N TRP A 41 -6.45 17.94 -15.46
CA TRP A 41 -5.10 17.62 -15.86
C TRP A 41 -5.01 16.33 -16.67
N PHE A 42 -4.54 16.45 -17.91
CA PHE A 42 -4.12 15.34 -18.76
C PHE A 42 -2.59 15.24 -18.76
N ASP A 43 -2.06 14.17 -18.17
CA ASP A 43 -0.62 13.92 -18.13
C ASP A 43 -0.20 13.10 -19.36
N GLU A 44 0.40 13.78 -20.34
CA GLU A 44 0.99 13.18 -21.54
C GLU A 44 2.34 12.47 -21.27
N ARG A 45 2.96 12.72 -20.10
CA ARG A 45 4.28 12.18 -19.75
C ARG A 45 4.23 10.78 -19.13
N ALA A 46 3.05 10.24 -18.87
CA ALA A 46 2.86 8.90 -18.35
C ALA A 46 1.98 8.09 -19.30
N TRP A 47 2.19 6.77 -19.36
CA TRP A 47 1.43 5.88 -20.24
C TRP A 47 1.54 6.21 -21.73
N TYR A 48 2.73 6.55 -22.24
CA TYR A 48 2.90 6.69 -23.70
C TYR A 48 2.58 5.35 -24.40
N PRO A 49 1.78 5.34 -25.48
CA PRO A 49 1.23 6.47 -26.26
C PRO A 49 -0.18 6.96 -25.88
N LEU A 50 -0.78 6.45 -24.81
CA LEU A 50 -2.18 6.71 -24.41
C LEU A 50 -2.35 8.04 -23.67
N GLY A 51 -1.41 8.37 -22.77
CA GLY A 51 -1.58 9.44 -21.78
C GLY A 51 -2.51 9.05 -20.63
N ARG A 52 -2.48 9.82 -19.54
CA ARG A 52 -3.33 9.58 -18.35
C ARG A 52 -4.11 10.83 -17.95
N ILE A 53 -5.43 10.72 -17.89
CA ILE A 53 -6.29 11.75 -17.29
C ILE A 53 -6.16 11.67 -15.77
N VAL A 54 -5.34 12.51 -15.15
CA VAL A 54 -5.01 12.39 -13.72
C VAL A 54 -6.19 12.78 -12.85
N GLY A 55 -6.83 13.92 -13.10
CA GLY A 55 -7.91 14.43 -12.23
C GLY A 55 -9.13 13.49 -12.15
N GLY A 56 -9.38 12.70 -13.19
CA GLY A 56 -10.44 11.68 -13.22
C GLY A 56 -10.02 10.29 -12.74
N THR A 57 -8.71 10.02 -12.57
CA THR A 57 -8.17 8.69 -12.24
C THR A 57 -7.44 8.63 -10.89
N VAL A 58 -7.66 9.61 -10.02
CA VAL A 58 -7.03 9.71 -8.70
C VAL A 58 -8.02 10.18 -7.64
N TYR A 59 -7.77 9.78 -6.39
CA TYR A 59 -8.41 10.33 -5.20
C TYR A 59 -7.72 11.65 -4.83
N PRO A 60 -8.39 12.81 -4.95
CA PRO A 60 -7.71 14.11 -4.83
C PRO A 60 -7.51 14.58 -3.39
N GLY A 61 -8.03 13.85 -2.39
CA GLY A 61 -8.06 14.29 -0.99
C GLY A 61 -6.68 14.55 -0.39
N LEU A 62 -5.69 13.69 -0.67
CA LEU A 62 -4.33 13.89 -0.18
C LEU A 62 -3.69 15.16 -0.75
N MET A 63 -3.83 15.39 -2.06
CA MET A 63 -3.25 16.51 -2.78
C MET A 63 -3.91 17.83 -2.36
N ILE A 64 -5.24 17.85 -2.23
CA ILE A 64 -5.98 19.03 -1.79
C ILE A 64 -5.58 19.40 -0.36
N THR A 65 -5.50 18.43 0.56
CA THR A 65 -5.12 18.70 1.95
C THR A 65 -3.70 19.27 2.03
N ALA A 66 -2.73 18.69 1.30
CA ALA A 66 -1.37 19.22 1.25
C ALA A 66 -1.29 20.62 0.62
N GLY A 67 -2.02 20.85 -0.49
CA GLY A 67 -2.09 22.14 -1.16
C GLY A 67 -2.73 23.23 -0.31
N LEU A 68 -3.81 22.91 0.42
CA LEU A 68 -4.49 23.82 1.32
C LEU A 68 -3.59 24.23 2.48
N ILE A 69 -2.91 23.27 3.11
CA ILE A 69 -1.94 23.54 4.19
C ILE A 69 -0.82 24.46 3.66
N HIS A 70 -0.25 24.16 2.50
CA HIS A 70 0.78 24.99 1.88
C HIS A 70 0.29 26.41 1.58
N TRP A 71 -0.92 26.56 1.04
CA TRP A 71 -1.52 27.87 0.76
C TRP A 71 -1.75 28.68 2.05
N ILE A 72 -2.28 28.07 3.11
CA ILE A 72 -2.48 28.72 4.41
C ILE A 72 -1.13 29.18 5.00
N LEU A 73 -0.12 28.33 5.01
CA LEU A 73 1.22 28.66 5.54
C LEU A 73 1.86 29.82 4.76
N ASN A 74 1.79 29.81 3.44
CA ASN A 74 2.33 30.89 2.61
C ASN A 74 1.54 32.20 2.79
N THR A 75 0.22 32.14 2.99
CA THR A 75 -0.62 33.32 3.26
C THR A 75 -0.24 33.97 4.60
N LEU A 76 0.23 33.18 5.56
CA LEU A 76 0.75 33.64 6.85
C LEU A 76 2.25 34.08 6.78
N ASN A 77 2.82 34.23 5.59
CA ASN A 77 4.24 34.55 5.34
C ASN A 77 5.24 33.52 5.91
N ILE A 78 4.83 32.28 6.16
CA ILE A 78 5.72 31.18 6.52
C ILE A 78 6.09 30.44 5.23
N THR A 79 7.18 30.86 4.60
CA THR A 79 7.61 30.34 3.29
C THR A 79 8.21 28.94 3.42
N VAL A 80 7.36 27.91 3.43
CA VAL A 80 7.74 26.49 3.46
C VAL A 80 7.60 25.88 2.07
N HIS A 81 8.61 25.15 1.60
CA HIS A 81 8.55 24.49 0.30
C HIS A 81 7.52 23.35 0.33
N ILE A 82 6.80 23.12 -0.78
CA ILE A 82 5.73 22.11 -0.86
C ILE A 82 6.22 20.69 -0.50
N ARG A 83 7.48 20.38 -0.83
CA ARG A 83 8.12 19.11 -0.48
C ARG A 83 8.14 18.86 1.02
N ASP A 84 8.43 19.89 1.82
CA ASP A 84 8.56 19.72 3.27
C ASP A 84 7.16 19.51 3.90
N VAL A 85 6.14 20.19 3.37
CA VAL A 85 4.73 19.93 3.71
C VAL A 85 4.36 18.47 3.41
N CYS A 86 4.69 17.96 2.22
CA CYS A 86 4.43 16.56 1.87
C CYS A 86 5.15 15.56 2.78
N VAL A 87 6.40 15.85 3.19
CA VAL A 87 7.19 14.97 4.06
C VAL A 87 6.62 14.91 5.48
N PHE A 88 6.19 16.04 6.04
CA PHE A 88 5.72 16.14 7.43
C PHE A 88 4.21 15.96 7.61
N LEU A 89 3.44 15.79 6.54
CA LEU A 89 1.98 15.64 6.62
C LEU A 89 1.55 14.40 7.43
N ALA A 90 2.17 13.25 7.17
CA ALA A 90 1.77 11.99 7.81
C ALA A 90 1.96 12.02 9.35
N PRO A 91 3.09 12.50 9.91
CA PRO A 91 3.23 12.71 11.35
C PRO A 91 2.15 13.63 11.97
N THR A 92 1.81 14.73 11.31
CA THR A 92 0.76 15.64 11.81
C THR A 92 -0.60 14.94 11.88
N PHE A 93 -0.97 14.17 10.85
CA PHE A 93 -2.21 13.39 10.82
C PHE A 93 -2.20 12.18 11.77
N SER A 94 -1.02 11.63 12.09
CA SER A 94 -0.89 10.62 13.16
C SER A 94 -1.29 11.20 14.52
N GLY A 95 -0.87 12.44 14.82
CA GLY A 95 -1.32 13.17 16.00
C GLY A 95 -2.85 13.38 16.04
N LEU A 96 -3.46 13.74 14.90
CA LEU A 96 -4.93 13.86 14.81
C LEU A 96 -5.64 12.50 14.96
N THR A 97 -5.01 11.42 14.52
CA THR A 97 -5.53 10.05 14.64
C THR A 97 -5.61 9.60 16.11
N SER A 98 -4.63 9.97 16.95
CA SER A 98 -4.67 9.67 18.38
C SER A 98 -5.82 10.39 19.08
N ILE A 99 -6.06 11.66 18.74
CA ILE A 99 -7.21 12.44 19.24
C ILE A 99 -8.53 11.82 18.79
N SER A 100 -8.65 11.43 17.52
CA SER A 100 -9.86 10.77 17.03
C SER A 100 -10.12 9.42 17.74
N THR A 101 -9.07 8.67 18.05
CA THR A 101 -9.16 7.38 18.75
C THR A 101 -9.54 7.56 20.22
N PHE A 102 -9.04 8.61 20.86
CA PHE A 102 -9.51 9.04 22.19
C PHE A 102 -11.02 9.29 22.19
N LEU A 103 -11.51 10.12 21.25
CA LEU A 103 -12.93 10.48 21.15
C LEU A 103 -13.82 9.26 20.91
N LEU A 104 -13.43 8.36 20.01
CA LEU A 104 -14.16 7.14 19.72
C LEU A 104 -14.23 6.21 20.93
N THR A 105 -13.08 5.97 21.60
CA THR A 105 -13.02 5.06 22.75
C THR A 105 -13.76 5.60 23.96
N ARG A 106 -13.72 6.93 24.17
CA ARG A 106 -14.47 7.61 25.23
C ARG A 106 -15.99 7.44 25.07
N GLU A 107 -16.49 7.29 23.84
CA GLU A 107 -17.92 7.03 23.63
C GLU A 107 -18.31 5.57 23.95
N LEU A 108 -17.37 4.64 24.03
CA LEU A 108 -17.63 3.22 24.31
C LEU A 108 -17.54 2.88 25.80
N TRP A 109 -16.61 3.54 26.50
CA TRP A 109 -16.26 3.26 27.89
C TRP A 109 -16.00 4.57 28.67
N ASN A 110 -14.93 4.64 29.45
CA ASN A 110 -14.55 5.78 30.28
C ASN A 110 -13.39 6.58 29.67
N GLN A 111 -13.13 7.78 30.18
CA GLN A 111 -12.01 8.62 29.72
C GLN A 111 -10.64 7.93 29.90
N GLY A 112 -10.47 7.11 30.94
CA GLY A 112 -9.23 6.34 31.17
C GLY A 112 -8.89 5.40 30.01
N ALA A 113 -9.88 4.63 29.52
CA ALA A 113 -9.71 3.78 28.34
C ALA A 113 -9.41 4.62 27.09
N GLY A 114 -10.02 5.80 26.97
CA GLY A 114 -9.75 6.72 25.87
C GLY A 114 -8.31 7.22 25.83
N LEU A 115 -7.76 7.65 26.97
CA LEU A 115 -6.37 8.12 27.08
C LEU A 115 -5.39 6.99 26.74
N LEU A 116 -5.64 5.79 27.27
CA LEU A 116 -4.80 4.64 27.01
C LEU A 116 -4.81 4.23 25.52
N ALA A 117 -5.98 4.26 24.86
CA ALA A 117 -6.10 3.98 23.43
C ALA A 117 -5.32 5.01 22.57
N ALA A 118 -5.36 6.29 22.96
CA ALA A 118 -4.61 7.35 22.29
C ALA A 118 -3.09 7.16 22.42
N CYS A 119 -2.61 6.78 23.61
CA CYS A 119 -1.21 6.46 23.84
C CYS A 119 -0.76 5.23 23.02
N PHE A 120 -1.59 4.19 22.91
CA PHE A 120 -1.26 3.00 22.13
C PHE A 120 -1.13 3.29 20.63
N ILE A 121 -2.12 3.97 20.04
CA ILE A 121 -2.11 4.22 18.60
C ILE A 121 -1.01 5.19 18.17
N ALA A 122 -0.52 6.04 19.08
CA ALA A 122 0.56 6.99 18.78
C ALA A 122 1.91 6.30 18.48
N ILE A 123 2.20 5.16 19.11
CA ILE A 123 3.49 4.47 18.99
C ILE A 123 3.40 3.10 18.31
N VAL A 124 2.22 2.62 17.95
CA VAL A 124 2.03 1.26 17.42
C VAL A 124 2.73 1.07 16.05
N PRO A 125 3.61 0.05 15.90
CA PRO A 125 4.37 -0.16 14.67
C PRO A 125 3.52 -0.43 13.44
N GLY A 126 2.38 -1.12 13.62
CA GLY A 126 1.46 -1.42 12.53
C GLY A 126 1.00 -0.16 11.76
N TYR A 127 0.71 0.93 12.49
CA TYR A 127 0.33 2.21 11.88
C TYR A 127 1.57 2.98 11.37
N ILE A 128 2.63 3.06 12.18
CA ILE A 128 3.87 3.77 11.85
C ILE A 128 4.51 3.27 10.54
N SER A 129 4.38 1.98 10.24
CA SER A 129 4.93 1.36 9.03
C SER A 129 4.56 2.08 7.72
N ARG A 130 3.41 2.77 7.69
CA ARG A 130 2.86 3.50 6.54
C ARG A 130 2.56 4.97 6.84
N SER A 131 2.98 5.48 8.01
CA SER A 131 2.82 6.87 8.43
C SER A 131 4.14 7.52 8.87
N VAL A 132 5.28 6.94 8.47
CA VAL A 132 6.61 7.50 8.73
C VAL A 132 6.82 8.81 7.98
N ALA A 133 7.56 9.75 8.57
CA ALA A 133 7.93 10.99 7.90
C ALA A 133 8.63 10.70 6.55
N GLY A 134 8.15 11.34 5.48
CA GLY A 134 8.63 11.11 4.11
C GLY A 134 7.80 10.09 3.30
N SER A 135 6.97 9.26 3.95
CA SER A 135 5.98 8.43 3.26
C SER A 135 4.72 9.25 2.99
N PHE A 136 4.63 9.82 1.78
CA PHE A 136 3.49 10.63 1.34
C PHE A 136 2.48 9.76 0.57
N ASP A 137 1.80 8.88 1.31
CA ASP A 137 0.75 8.00 0.79
C ASP A 137 -0.63 8.34 1.38
N ASN A 138 -1.69 7.92 0.69
CA ASN A 138 -3.07 8.21 1.03
C ASN A 138 -3.47 7.65 2.41
N GLU A 139 -2.80 6.57 2.82
CA GLU A 139 -3.07 5.81 4.04
C GLU A 139 -2.88 6.63 5.33
N GLY A 140 -1.94 7.60 5.33
CA GLY A 140 -1.68 8.46 6.49
C GLY A 140 -2.90 9.30 6.89
N ILE A 141 -3.61 9.87 5.91
CA ILE A 141 -4.85 10.63 6.13
C ILE A 141 -6.06 9.71 6.27
N ALA A 142 -6.07 8.58 5.56
CA ALA A 142 -7.21 7.67 5.52
C ALA A 142 -7.58 7.12 6.89
N ILE A 143 -6.59 6.76 7.73
CA ILE A 143 -6.86 6.22 9.06
C ILE A 143 -7.47 7.27 10.00
N PHE A 144 -7.00 8.51 9.92
CA PHE A 144 -7.64 9.63 10.63
C PHE A 144 -9.11 9.78 10.20
N ALA A 145 -9.37 9.86 8.90
CA ALA A 145 -10.71 10.03 8.36
C ALA A 145 -11.64 8.85 8.71
N LEU A 146 -11.11 7.63 8.70
CA LEU A 146 -11.83 6.41 9.09
C LEU A 146 -12.24 6.45 10.57
N GLN A 147 -11.30 6.72 11.48
CA GLN A 147 -11.58 6.80 12.91
C GLN A 147 -12.56 7.92 13.24
N PHE A 148 -12.44 9.07 12.57
CA PHE A 148 -13.32 10.21 12.78
C PHE A 148 -14.74 9.95 12.28
N THR A 149 -14.86 9.26 11.13
CA THR A 149 -16.16 8.83 10.59
C THR A 149 -16.84 7.84 11.53
N TYR A 150 -16.10 6.88 12.08
CA TYR A 150 -16.65 5.93 13.06
C TYR A 150 -17.06 6.60 14.38
N TYR A 151 -16.29 7.56 14.86
CA TYR A 151 -16.68 8.38 16.01
C TYR A 151 -18.01 9.11 15.76
N LEU A 152 -18.13 9.81 14.63
CA LEU A 152 -19.35 10.53 14.29
C LEU A 152 -20.55 9.59 14.06
N TRP A 153 -20.33 8.42 13.48
CA TRP A 153 -21.38 7.40 13.32
C TRP A 153 -21.89 6.91 14.69
N VAL A 154 -20.99 6.50 15.58
CA VAL A 154 -21.35 6.05 16.93
C VAL A 154 -22.06 7.16 17.70
N LYS A 155 -21.58 8.40 17.60
CA LYS A 155 -22.23 9.56 18.22
C LYS A 155 -23.63 9.80 17.67
N SER A 156 -23.78 9.72 16.34
CA SER A 156 -25.06 9.87 15.65
C SER A 156 -26.07 8.81 16.07
N VAL A 157 -25.66 7.55 16.22
CA VAL A 157 -26.54 6.46 16.66
C VAL A 157 -26.98 6.66 18.11
N LYS A 158 -26.07 7.09 19.00
CA LYS A 158 -26.37 7.33 20.43
C LYS A 158 -27.34 8.50 20.61
N THR A 159 -27.08 9.63 19.97
CA THR A 159 -27.88 10.85 20.10
C THR A 159 -29.16 10.82 19.25
N GLY A 160 -29.12 10.19 18.07
CA GLY A 160 -30.25 10.18 17.13
C GLY A 160 -30.54 11.52 16.46
N SER A 161 -29.55 12.42 16.40
CA SER A 161 -29.69 13.75 15.79
C SER A 161 -29.13 13.79 14.37
N VAL A 162 -29.89 14.43 13.49
CA VAL A 162 -29.56 14.64 12.06
C VAL A 162 -28.26 15.43 11.89
N PHE A 163 -27.97 16.38 12.80
CA PHE A 163 -26.74 17.18 12.74
C PHE A 163 -25.48 16.31 12.77
N TRP A 164 -25.41 15.37 13.73
CA TRP A 164 -24.28 14.45 13.83
C TRP A 164 -24.18 13.53 12.61
N THR A 165 -25.31 13.16 12.03
CA THR A 165 -25.34 12.37 10.79
C THR A 165 -24.81 13.16 9.60
N VAL A 166 -25.17 14.42 9.43
CA VAL A 166 -24.65 15.26 8.35
C VAL A 166 -23.15 15.47 8.50
N CYS A 167 -22.66 15.73 9.71
CA CYS A 167 -21.22 15.77 9.99
C CYS A 167 -20.53 14.43 9.64
N CYS A 168 -21.17 13.30 9.97
CA CYS A 168 -20.68 11.96 9.58
C CYS A 168 -20.61 11.81 8.05
N CYS A 169 -21.60 12.33 7.31
CA CYS A 169 -21.60 12.32 5.84
C CYS A 169 -20.48 13.17 5.24
N LEU A 170 -20.20 14.34 5.81
CA LEU A 170 -19.09 15.19 5.38
C LEU A 170 -17.73 14.51 5.65
N SER A 171 -17.58 13.86 6.80
CA SER A 171 -16.39 13.05 7.12
C SER A 171 -16.26 11.86 6.17
N TYR A 172 -17.36 11.18 5.85
CA TYR A 172 -17.39 10.10 4.88
C TYR A 172 -17.02 10.58 3.47
N PHE A 173 -17.52 11.74 3.04
CA PHE A 173 -17.13 12.37 1.77
C PHE A 173 -15.62 12.66 1.72
N TYR A 174 -15.06 13.21 2.80
CA TYR A 174 -13.61 13.40 2.91
C TYR A 174 -12.85 12.08 2.78
N MET A 175 -13.33 11.02 3.44
CA MET A 175 -12.76 9.68 3.33
C MET A 175 -12.81 9.13 1.90
N VAL A 176 -13.95 9.24 1.21
CA VAL A 176 -14.12 8.84 -0.20
C VAL A 176 -13.14 9.59 -1.10
N SER A 177 -12.91 10.88 -0.82
CA SER A 177 -11.95 11.69 -1.58
C SER A 177 -10.49 11.33 -1.31
N ALA A 178 -10.18 10.75 -0.15
CA ALA A 178 -8.81 10.47 0.29
C ALA A 178 -8.34 9.05 -0.04
N TRP A 179 -9.18 8.02 0.15
CA TRP A 179 -8.76 6.63 0.01
C TRP A 179 -9.88 5.70 -0.46
N GLY A 180 -9.54 4.75 -1.32
CA GLY A 180 -10.45 3.73 -1.84
C GLY A 180 -11.00 2.74 -0.80
N GLY A 181 -10.53 2.80 0.45
CA GLY A 181 -11.11 2.00 1.55
C GLY A 181 -12.44 2.53 2.08
N TYR A 182 -13.03 3.56 1.47
CA TYR A 182 -14.42 3.97 1.78
C TYR A 182 -15.43 2.82 1.57
N VAL A 183 -15.12 1.86 0.69
CA VAL A 183 -15.89 0.63 0.47
C VAL A 183 -15.98 -0.22 1.74
N PHE A 184 -14.97 -0.15 2.62
CA PHE A 184 -15.01 -0.83 3.92
C PHE A 184 -16.04 -0.18 4.86
N ILE A 185 -16.05 1.16 4.94
CA ILE A 185 -17.00 1.91 5.79
C ILE A 185 -18.44 1.68 5.34
N ILE A 186 -18.70 1.81 4.04
CA ILE A 186 -20.06 1.71 3.49
C ILE A 186 -20.60 0.28 3.54
N ASN A 187 -19.77 -0.75 3.73
CA ASN A 187 -20.22 -2.13 3.97
C ASN A 187 -20.35 -2.45 5.46
N LEU A 188 -19.51 -1.87 6.32
CA LEU A 188 -19.56 -2.09 7.76
C LEU A 188 -20.77 -1.42 8.43
N ILE A 189 -21.12 -0.20 8.00
CA ILE A 189 -22.27 0.53 8.57
C ILE A 189 -23.61 -0.20 8.31
N PRO A 190 -23.94 -0.63 7.08
CA PRO A 190 -25.12 -1.45 6.82
C PRO A 190 -25.08 -2.78 7.56
N LEU A 191 -23.92 -3.44 7.66
CA LEU A 191 -23.78 -4.68 8.41
C LEU A 191 -24.13 -4.47 9.90
N HIS A 192 -23.68 -3.36 10.49
CA HIS A 192 -24.05 -2.99 11.87
C HIS A 192 -25.56 -2.78 12.02
N VAL A 193 -26.18 -2.01 11.12
CA VAL A 193 -27.63 -1.78 11.16
C VAL A 193 -28.40 -3.08 10.96
N PHE A 194 -27.97 -3.94 10.03
CA PHE A 194 -28.59 -5.24 9.78
C PHE A 194 -28.52 -6.15 11.01
N VAL A 195 -27.38 -6.21 11.70
CA VAL A 195 -27.24 -6.99 12.94
C VAL A 195 -28.09 -6.41 14.06
N LEU A 196 -28.23 -5.09 14.17
CA LEU A 196 -29.16 -4.47 15.13
C LEU A 196 -30.61 -4.86 14.86
N LEU A 197 -31.01 -4.99 13.59
CA LEU A 197 -32.35 -5.49 13.22
C LEU A 197 -32.54 -6.96 13.64
N LEU A 198 -31.53 -7.82 13.43
CA LEU A 198 -31.57 -9.23 13.83
C LEU A 198 -31.64 -9.40 15.36
N MET A 199 -30.93 -8.55 16.11
CA MET A 199 -30.97 -8.52 17.58
C MET A 199 -32.26 -7.91 18.14
N GLN A 200 -33.23 -7.56 17.28
CA GLN A 200 -34.50 -6.91 17.63
C GLN A 200 -34.31 -5.54 18.34
N ARG A 201 -33.14 -4.90 18.21
CA ARG A 201 -32.80 -3.60 18.80
C ARG A 201 -33.03 -2.46 17.81
N TYR A 202 -34.19 -2.47 17.16
CA TYR A 202 -34.58 -1.36 16.29
C TYR A 202 -35.04 -0.16 17.12
N SER A 203 -34.46 1.00 16.85
CA SER A 203 -34.86 2.29 17.45
C SER A 203 -35.06 3.35 16.38
N LYS A 204 -35.96 4.31 16.63
CA LYS A 204 -36.17 5.47 15.73
C LYS A 204 -34.87 6.26 15.49
N ARG A 205 -33.96 6.29 16.48
CA ARG A 205 -32.62 6.88 16.38
C ARG A 205 -31.77 6.25 15.26
N VAL A 206 -31.78 4.91 15.16
CA VAL A 206 -31.04 4.17 14.14
C VAL A 206 -31.61 4.46 12.75
N TYR A 207 -32.94 4.57 12.64
CA TYR A 207 -33.60 4.95 11.39
C TYR A 207 -33.17 6.34 10.90
N ILE A 208 -33.26 7.36 11.77
CA ILE A 208 -32.88 8.74 11.42
C ILE A 208 -31.40 8.81 11.03
N ALA A 209 -30.52 8.15 11.78
CA ALA A 209 -29.09 8.13 11.52
C ALA A 209 -28.76 7.42 10.20
N TYR A 210 -29.22 6.19 9.98
CA TYR A 210 -28.85 5.43 8.80
C TYR A 210 -29.50 5.97 7.51
N SER A 211 -30.78 6.33 7.55
CA SER A 211 -31.49 6.83 6.37
C SER A 211 -30.88 8.14 5.87
N THR A 212 -30.57 9.06 6.78
CA THR A 212 -29.92 10.33 6.42
C THR A 212 -28.49 10.09 5.96
N PHE A 213 -27.74 9.21 6.64
CA PHE A 213 -26.37 8.87 6.26
C PHE A 213 -26.30 8.30 4.84
N TYR A 214 -27.18 7.37 4.50
CA TYR A 214 -27.19 6.74 3.18
C TYR A 214 -27.49 7.76 2.08
N ILE A 215 -28.54 8.58 2.22
CA ILE A 215 -28.94 9.52 1.16
C ILE A 215 -27.88 10.59 0.93
N VAL A 216 -27.43 11.26 2.00
CA VAL A 216 -26.45 12.35 1.90
C VAL A 216 -25.06 11.82 1.57
N GLY A 217 -24.67 10.67 2.13
CA GLY A 217 -23.40 10.01 1.81
C GLY A 217 -23.33 9.54 0.36
N LEU A 218 -24.43 9.02 -0.19
CA LEU A 218 -24.50 8.56 -1.58
C LEU A 218 -24.30 9.72 -2.57
N ILE A 219 -25.04 10.83 -2.41
CA ILE A 219 -24.96 11.97 -3.32
C ILE A 219 -23.59 12.66 -3.25
N LEU A 220 -22.98 12.74 -2.06
CA LEU A 220 -21.65 13.30 -1.89
C LEU A 220 -20.57 12.40 -2.50
N SER A 221 -20.66 11.09 -2.30
CA SER A 221 -19.70 10.12 -2.88
C SER A 221 -19.65 10.20 -4.40
N MET A 222 -20.81 10.40 -5.06
CA MET A 222 -20.89 10.54 -6.52
C MET A 222 -20.20 11.78 -7.10
N GLN A 223 -19.90 12.80 -6.28
CA GLN A 223 -19.25 14.03 -6.77
C GLN A 223 -17.78 13.81 -7.11
N ILE A 224 -17.14 12.78 -6.57
CA ILE A 224 -15.74 12.49 -6.86
C ILE A 224 -15.64 11.87 -8.26
N PRO A 225 -14.91 12.48 -9.23
CA PRO A 225 -14.89 12.03 -10.62
C PRO A 225 -14.45 10.57 -10.79
N PHE A 226 -13.50 10.12 -9.96
CA PHE A 226 -13.02 8.74 -9.98
C PHE A 226 -14.09 7.72 -9.56
N VAL A 227 -14.99 8.10 -8.65
CA VAL A 227 -16.08 7.27 -8.16
C VAL A 227 -17.26 7.32 -9.13
N GLY A 228 -17.67 8.53 -9.54
CA GLY A 228 -18.77 8.77 -10.47
C GLY A 228 -20.02 7.96 -10.10
N PHE A 229 -20.48 7.10 -11.01
CA PHE A 229 -21.66 6.25 -10.81
C PHE A 229 -21.38 4.85 -10.27
N GLN A 230 -20.19 4.60 -9.73
CA GLN A 230 -19.87 3.31 -9.08
C GLN A 230 -20.84 2.96 -7.94
N PRO A 231 -21.26 3.89 -7.05
CA PRO A 231 -22.14 3.56 -5.92
C PRO A 231 -23.52 2.99 -6.30
N ILE A 232 -23.95 3.16 -7.57
CA ILE A 232 -25.18 2.55 -8.11
C ILE A 232 -24.86 1.27 -8.89
N ARG A 233 -23.81 1.31 -9.73
CA ARG A 233 -23.56 0.24 -10.70
C ARG A 233 -22.75 -0.92 -10.16
N THR A 234 -21.96 -0.75 -9.09
CA THR A 234 -21.09 -1.82 -8.59
C THR A 234 -21.77 -2.62 -7.48
N SER A 235 -21.56 -3.94 -7.50
CA SER A 235 -22.09 -4.85 -6.47
C SER A 235 -21.57 -4.54 -5.06
N GLU A 236 -20.47 -3.80 -4.93
CA GLU A 236 -19.81 -3.48 -3.65
C GLU A 236 -20.64 -2.56 -2.74
N HIS A 237 -21.54 -1.76 -3.32
CA HIS A 237 -22.38 -0.79 -2.59
C HIS A 237 -23.80 -1.29 -2.35
N MET A 238 -24.15 -2.46 -2.88
CA MET A 238 -25.52 -2.99 -2.85
C MET A 238 -25.96 -3.39 -1.44
N ALA A 239 -25.03 -3.70 -0.54
CA ALA A 239 -25.37 -3.93 0.87
C ALA A 239 -26.01 -2.69 1.51
N ALA A 240 -25.53 -1.50 1.17
CA ALA A 240 -26.11 -0.26 1.69
C ALA A 240 -27.51 0.01 1.13
N ALA A 241 -27.71 -0.16 -0.18
CA ALA A 241 -29.03 -0.04 -0.80
C ALA A 241 -30.03 -1.08 -0.26
N GLY A 242 -29.59 -2.32 -0.08
CA GLY A 242 -30.42 -3.42 0.41
C GLY A 242 -30.86 -3.20 1.85
N VAL A 243 -29.94 -2.84 2.74
CA VAL A 243 -30.28 -2.52 4.14
C VAL A 243 -31.14 -1.27 4.24
N PHE A 244 -30.93 -0.27 3.37
CA PHE A 244 -31.80 0.91 3.30
C PHE A 244 -33.25 0.53 2.95
N ALA A 245 -33.46 -0.24 1.88
CA ALA A 245 -34.79 -0.70 1.50
C ALA A 245 -35.45 -1.56 2.60
N LEU A 246 -34.68 -2.47 3.21
CA LEU A 246 -35.15 -3.29 4.32
C LEU A 246 -35.55 -2.44 5.53
N LEU A 247 -34.76 -1.42 5.86
CA LEU A 247 -35.02 -0.53 6.99
C LEU A 247 -36.28 0.31 6.79
N GLN A 248 -36.55 0.77 5.56
CA GLN A 248 -37.79 1.46 5.22
C GLN A 248 -39.02 0.56 5.41
N ALA A 249 -38.96 -0.67 4.89
CA ALA A 249 -40.02 -1.66 5.06
C ALA A 249 -40.24 -2.00 6.54
N TYR A 250 -39.16 -2.25 7.30
CA TYR A 250 -39.22 -2.56 8.72
C TYR A 250 -39.85 -1.41 9.52
N ALA A 251 -39.45 -0.16 9.26
CA ALA A 251 -39.98 1.01 9.94
C ALA A 251 -41.48 1.23 9.66
N PHE A 252 -41.91 1.00 8.42
CA PHE A 252 -43.32 1.11 8.02
C PHE A 252 -44.19 0.01 8.66
N LEU A 253 -43.73 -1.24 8.62
CA LEU A 253 -44.42 -2.36 9.26
C LEU A 253 -44.50 -2.18 10.78
N GLN A 254 -43.44 -1.64 11.38
CA GLN A 254 -43.41 -1.32 12.81
C GLN A 254 -44.44 -0.23 13.15
N TYR A 255 -44.57 0.80 12.30
CA TYR A 255 -45.57 1.85 12.48
C TYR A 255 -47.00 1.31 12.38
N LEU A 256 -47.29 0.41 11.43
CA LEU A 256 -48.58 -0.25 11.32
C LEU A 256 -48.88 -1.13 12.55
N ARG A 257 -47.89 -1.87 13.03
CA ARG A 257 -48.00 -2.71 14.22
C ARG A 257 -48.39 -1.91 15.46
N ASP A 258 -47.90 -0.68 15.59
CA ASP A 258 -48.20 0.19 16.74
C ASP A 258 -49.62 0.80 16.65
N ARG A 259 -50.26 0.82 15.47
CA ARG A 259 -51.60 1.38 15.24
C ARG A 259 -52.73 0.33 15.20
N LEU A 260 -52.40 -0.95 14.95
CA LEU A 260 -53.37 -2.04 14.81
C LEU A 260 -53.36 -3.01 16.00
N THR A 261 -54.41 -3.82 16.12
CA THR A 261 -54.57 -4.83 17.19
C THR A 261 -53.49 -5.91 17.12
N LYS A 262 -52.74 -6.12 18.23
CA LYS A 262 -51.57 -7.04 18.30
C LYS A 262 -51.86 -8.50 17.91
N GLN A 263 -53.07 -8.99 18.15
CA GLN A 263 -53.40 -10.42 18.11
C GLN A 263 -53.36 -11.01 16.70
N GLU A 264 -53.71 -10.24 15.67
CA GLU A 264 -53.74 -10.70 14.28
C GLU A 264 -52.50 -10.28 13.48
N PHE A 265 -51.81 -9.21 13.90
CA PHE A 265 -50.74 -8.60 13.10
C PHE A 265 -49.32 -9.07 13.45
N GLN A 266 -49.12 -9.84 14.53
CA GLN A 266 -47.79 -10.30 14.90
C GLN A 266 -47.22 -11.30 13.87
N THR A 267 -48.03 -12.23 13.38
CA THR A 267 -47.66 -13.16 12.30
C THR A 267 -47.47 -12.44 10.97
N LEU A 268 -48.35 -11.49 10.63
CA LEU A 268 -48.23 -10.66 9.42
C LEU A 268 -46.97 -9.77 9.45
N PHE A 269 -46.55 -9.29 10.61
CA PHE A 269 -45.35 -8.49 10.77
C PHE A 269 -44.08 -9.31 10.48
N PHE A 270 -43.92 -10.47 11.12
CA PHE A 270 -42.75 -11.33 10.88
C PHE A 270 -42.72 -11.85 9.42
N LEU A 271 -43.88 -12.23 8.88
CA LEU A 271 -44.00 -12.61 7.48
C LEU A 271 -43.64 -11.45 6.55
N GLY A 272 -44.17 -10.25 6.80
CA GLY A 272 -43.93 -9.05 5.99
C GLY A 272 -42.46 -8.61 5.98
N VAL A 273 -41.79 -8.64 7.13
CA VAL A 273 -40.34 -8.34 7.21
C VAL A 273 -39.54 -9.39 6.45
N SER A 274 -39.88 -10.68 6.60
CA SER A 274 -39.18 -11.78 5.91
C SER A 274 -39.38 -11.73 4.40
N VAL A 275 -40.60 -11.43 3.94
CA VAL A 275 -40.93 -11.23 2.52
C VAL A 275 -40.19 -10.02 1.95
N ALA A 276 -40.14 -8.90 2.68
CA ALA A 276 -39.39 -7.71 2.25
C ALA A 276 -37.90 -8.01 2.12
N ALA A 277 -37.30 -8.71 3.10
CA ALA A 277 -35.91 -9.13 3.04
C ALA A 277 -35.64 -10.07 1.86
N GLY A 278 -36.51 -11.06 1.64
CA GLY A 278 -36.42 -11.98 0.51
C GLY A 278 -36.55 -11.28 -0.85
N ALA A 279 -37.48 -10.34 -0.97
CA ALA A 279 -37.68 -9.56 -2.19
C ALA A 279 -36.47 -8.67 -2.52
N VAL A 280 -35.89 -8.00 -1.51
CA VAL A 280 -34.66 -7.20 -1.69
C VAL A 280 -33.51 -8.09 -2.14
N PHE A 281 -33.33 -9.25 -1.50
CA PHE A 281 -32.25 -10.18 -1.85
C PHE A 281 -32.38 -10.72 -3.28
N LEU A 282 -33.58 -11.17 -3.66
CA LEU A 282 -33.85 -11.66 -5.02
C LEU A 282 -33.67 -10.55 -6.08
N SER A 283 -34.08 -9.32 -5.77
CA SER A 283 -33.89 -8.16 -6.65
C SER A 283 -32.41 -7.87 -6.90
N VAL A 284 -31.58 -7.87 -5.85
CA VAL A 284 -30.13 -7.65 -5.98
C VAL A 284 -29.48 -8.75 -6.83
N ILE A 285 -29.85 -10.03 -6.60
CA ILE A 285 -29.33 -11.15 -7.39
C ILE A 285 -29.76 -11.02 -8.85
N TYR A 286 -31.04 -10.75 -9.11
CA TYR A 286 -31.57 -10.62 -10.46
C TYR A 286 -30.89 -9.48 -11.23
N LEU A 287 -30.73 -8.31 -10.62
CA LEU A 287 -30.07 -7.15 -11.24
C LEU A 287 -28.57 -7.38 -11.48
N THR A 288 -27.92 -8.15 -10.63
CA THR A 288 -26.51 -8.53 -10.81
C THR A 288 -26.35 -9.58 -11.92
N TYR A 289 -27.23 -10.58 -11.96
CA TYR A 289 -27.20 -11.64 -12.97
C TYR A 289 -27.56 -11.14 -14.37
N THR A 290 -28.52 -10.23 -14.47
CA THR A 290 -28.93 -9.60 -15.74
C THR A 290 -27.89 -8.60 -16.30
N GLY A 291 -26.86 -8.26 -15.51
CA GLY A 291 -25.77 -7.40 -15.94
C GLY A 291 -26.04 -5.89 -15.84
N TYR A 292 -27.18 -5.47 -15.26
CA TYR A 292 -27.40 -4.05 -14.93
C TYR A 292 -26.44 -3.57 -13.84
N ILE A 293 -26.15 -4.44 -12.87
CA ILE A 293 -25.14 -4.21 -11.83
C ILE A 293 -23.87 -4.97 -12.23
N ALA A 294 -22.75 -4.25 -12.29
CA ALA A 294 -21.44 -4.82 -12.53
C ALA A 294 -21.02 -5.72 -11.35
N PRO A 295 -20.39 -6.87 -11.63
CA PRO A 295 -19.90 -7.78 -10.60
C PRO A 295 -18.76 -7.14 -9.79
N TRP A 296 -18.31 -7.86 -8.78
CA TRP A 296 -17.22 -7.45 -7.90
C TRP A 296 -15.94 -7.20 -8.68
N SER A 297 -15.22 -6.14 -8.34
CA SER A 297 -13.91 -5.88 -8.93
C SER A 297 -12.93 -6.99 -8.53
N GLY A 298 -12.03 -7.39 -9.44
CA GLY A 298 -11.10 -8.50 -9.20
C GLY A 298 -10.25 -8.35 -7.92
N ARG A 299 -9.91 -7.13 -7.54
CA ARG A 299 -9.18 -6.84 -6.29
C ARG A 299 -10.01 -7.15 -5.04
N PHE A 300 -11.29 -6.77 -4.98
CA PHE A 300 -12.16 -7.09 -3.85
C PHE A 300 -12.57 -8.56 -3.86
N TYR A 301 -12.78 -9.14 -5.04
CA TYR A 301 -13.08 -10.56 -5.19
C TYR A 301 -11.93 -11.44 -4.68
N SER A 302 -10.68 -11.03 -4.88
CA SER A 302 -9.52 -11.77 -4.35
C SER A 302 -9.44 -11.86 -2.82
N LEU A 303 -10.15 -11.00 -2.10
CA LEU A 303 -10.28 -11.09 -0.64
C LEU A 303 -11.25 -12.18 -0.19
N TRP A 304 -12.18 -12.58 -1.07
CA TRP A 304 -13.11 -13.68 -0.84
C TRP A 304 -12.55 -14.98 -1.39
N ASP A 305 -12.19 -15.01 -2.68
CA ASP A 305 -11.50 -16.13 -3.32
C ASP A 305 -10.00 -15.84 -3.45
N THR A 306 -9.24 -16.35 -2.49
CA THR A 306 -7.79 -16.18 -2.40
C THR A 306 -7.01 -16.86 -3.53
N GLY A 307 -7.61 -17.80 -4.27
CA GLY A 307 -6.99 -18.46 -5.43
C GLY A 307 -7.13 -17.68 -6.74
N TYR A 308 -8.18 -16.87 -6.86
CA TYR A 308 -8.55 -16.20 -8.11
C TYR A 308 -7.44 -15.32 -8.69
N ALA A 309 -6.83 -14.48 -7.85
CA ALA A 309 -5.80 -13.54 -8.29
C ALA A 309 -4.58 -14.24 -8.90
N LYS A 310 -4.16 -15.37 -8.34
CA LYS A 310 -2.97 -16.09 -8.82
C LYS A 310 -3.19 -16.76 -10.18
N ILE A 311 -4.43 -17.19 -10.45
CA ILE A 311 -4.78 -17.94 -11.66
C ILE A 311 -5.14 -16.98 -12.82
N HIS A 312 -6.00 -15.99 -12.56
CA HIS A 312 -6.61 -15.20 -13.63
C HIS A 312 -5.95 -13.83 -13.85
N ILE A 313 -5.38 -13.21 -12.81
CA ILE A 313 -4.81 -11.86 -12.89
C ILE A 313 -3.46 -11.81 -12.15
N PRO A 314 -2.37 -12.33 -12.76
CA PRO A 314 -1.08 -12.47 -12.09
C PRO A 314 -0.50 -11.14 -11.60
N ILE A 315 -0.92 -10.01 -12.18
CA ILE A 315 -0.53 -8.66 -11.73
C ILE A 315 -0.93 -8.43 -10.28
N ILE A 316 -2.13 -8.83 -9.86
CA ILE A 316 -2.60 -8.66 -8.47
C ILE A 316 -1.74 -9.52 -7.53
N ALA A 317 -1.47 -10.78 -7.89
CA ALA A 317 -0.67 -11.68 -7.07
C ALA A 317 0.82 -11.30 -7.00
N SER A 318 1.33 -10.54 -7.99
CA SER A 318 2.73 -10.13 -8.07
C SER A 318 3.12 -9.12 -7.00
N VAL A 319 2.16 -8.34 -6.48
CA VAL A 319 2.39 -7.32 -5.45
C VAL A 319 2.62 -8.01 -4.10
N SER A 320 3.77 -7.77 -3.48
CA SER A 320 4.12 -8.40 -2.19
C SER A 320 3.12 -8.06 -1.07
N GLU A 321 2.47 -6.89 -1.16
CA GLU A 321 1.45 -6.43 -0.20
C GLU A 321 0.15 -7.26 -0.20
N HIS A 322 -0.11 -7.97 -1.30
CA HIS A 322 -1.31 -8.79 -1.48
C HIS A 322 -1.16 -10.22 -0.96
N GLN A 323 0.02 -10.55 -0.42
CA GLN A 323 0.28 -11.84 0.20
C GLN A 323 -0.40 -11.94 1.58
N PRO A 324 -0.68 -13.17 2.05
CA PRO A 324 -1.26 -13.39 3.37
C PRO A 324 -0.27 -13.09 4.50
N THR A 325 -0.79 -12.71 5.66
CA THR A 325 0.01 -12.43 6.86
C THR A 325 0.34 -13.70 7.64
N THR A 326 1.60 -13.85 8.04
CA THR A 326 1.99 -14.86 9.04
C THR A 326 1.76 -14.33 10.45
N TRP A 327 1.59 -15.24 11.43
CA TRP A 327 1.46 -14.87 12.85
C TRP A 327 2.64 -14.05 13.39
N VAL A 328 3.83 -14.23 12.80
CA VAL A 328 5.02 -13.44 13.12
C VAL A 328 4.77 -11.96 12.85
N SER A 329 4.07 -11.61 11.76
CA SER A 329 3.75 -10.22 11.44
C SER A 329 2.76 -9.62 12.45
N PHE A 330 1.73 -10.39 12.85
CA PHE A 330 0.79 -9.97 13.90
C PHE A 330 1.50 -9.62 15.22
N PHE A 331 2.41 -10.48 15.67
CA PHE A 331 3.15 -10.23 16.90
C PHE A 331 4.17 -9.10 16.74
N PHE A 332 4.87 -9.04 15.60
CA PHE A 332 5.87 -8.01 15.32
C PHE A 332 5.29 -6.59 15.25
N ASP A 333 4.04 -6.45 14.82
CA ASP A 333 3.42 -5.13 14.66
C ASP A 333 2.58 -4.71 15.88
N LEU A 334 2.13 -5.65 16.73
CA LEU A 334 1.16 -5.40 17.81
C LEU A 334 1.61 -5.85 19.22
N HIS A 335 2.71 -6.59 19.35
CA HIS A 335 3.32 -7.03 20.63
C HIS A 335 2.33 -7.55 21.70
N ILE A 336 2.02 -6.78 22.76
CA ILE A 336 1.07 -7.17 23.82
C ILE A 336 -0.40 -6.97 23.42
N LEU A 337 -0.67 -6.11 22.44
CA LEU A 337 -2.03 -5.73 22.06
C LEU A 337 -2.75 -6.93 21.41
N VAL A 338 -2.04 -7.77 20.66
CA VAL A 338 -2.62 -8.96 20.04
C VAL A 338 -3.09 -9.99 21.08
N CYS A 339 -2.43 -10.08 22.24
CA CYS A 339 -2.81 -11.01 23.31
C CYS A 339 -3.99 -10.50 24.13
N THR A 340 -4.08 -9.18 24.36
CA THR A 340 -5.13 -8.55 25.19
C THR A 340 -6.37 -8.16 24.38
N PHE A 341 -6.25 -8.06 23.06
CA PHE A 341 -7.36 -7.79 22.13
C PHE A 341 -8.58 -8.70 22.32
N PRO A 342 -8.45 -10.05 22.39
CA PRO A 342 -9.60 -10.94 22.54
C PRO A 342 -10.31 -10.75 23.90
N ALA A 343 -9.56 -10.43 24.96
CA ALA A 343 -10.13 -10.13 26.27
C ALA A 343 -10.97 -8.83 26.22
N GLY A 344 -10.47 -7.79 25.54
CA GLY A 344 -11.22 -6.57 25.29
C GLY A 344 -12.51 -6.80 24.50
N LEU A 345 -12.43 -7.65 23.46
CA LEU A 345 -13.58 -8.06 22.68
C LEU A 345 -14.62 -8.80 23.55
N TRP A 346 -14.17 -9.68 24.43
CA TRP A 346 -15.05 -10.40 25.36
C TRP A 346 -15.76 -9.45 26.32
N PHE A 347 -15.08 -8.45 26.89
CA PHE A 347 -15.73 -7.43 27.73
C PHE A 347 -16.75 -6.59 26.95
N CYS A 348 -16.47 -6.30 25.68
CA CYS A 348 -17.40 -5.60 24.79
C CYS A 348 -18.67 -6.41 24.53
N ILE A 349 -18.53 -7.73 24.35
CA ILE A 349 -19.66 -8.66 24.15
C ILE A 349 -20.45 -8.89 25.45
N LYS A 350 -19.79 -8.93 26.62
CA LYS A 350 -20.47 -9.18 27.89
C LYS A 350 -21.53 -8.11 28.20
N ASN A 351 -21.18 -6.85 27.91
CA ASN A 351 -22.03 -5.70 28.17
C ASN A 351 -22.49 -5.11 26.82
N ILE A 352 -23.52 -5.69 26.20
CA ILE A 352 -24.00 -5.27 24.88
C ILE A 352 -24.68 -3.89 24.94
N ASN A 353 -24.23 -2.99 24.07
CA ASN A 353 -24.90 -1.75 23.71
C ASN A 353 -24.90 -1.56 22.19
N ASP A 354 -25.72 -0.65 21.68
CA ASP A 354 -25.89 -0.41 20.24
C ASP A 354 -24.54 -0.07 19.56
N GLU A 355 -23.68 0.70 20.22
CA GLU A 355 -22.33 1.04 19.76
C GLU A 355 -21.30 -0.09 19.93
N ARG A 356 -21.49 -0.98 20.90
CA ARG A 356 -20.57 -2.09 21.17
C ARG A 356 -20.71 -3.21 20.14
N VAL A 357 -21.93 -3.40 19.63
CA VAL A 357 -22.19 -4.26 18.46
C VAL A 357 -21.39 -3.78 17.25
N PHE A 358 -21.33 -2.46 17.01
CA PHE A 358 -20.54 -1.90 15.92
C PHE A 358 -19.05 -2.26 16.05
N VAL A 359 -18.48 -2.08 17.25
CA VAL A 359 -17.05 -2.37 17.50
C VAL A 359 -16.75 -3.86 17.39
N ALA A 360 -17.63 -4.74 17.87
CA ALA A 360 -17.46 -6.19 17.74
C ALA A 360 -17.44 -6.62 16.27
N LEU A 361 -18.35 -6.09 15.44
CA LEU A 361 -18.39 -6.38 14.00
C LEU A 361 -17.16 -5.81 13.28
N TYR A 362 -16.73 -4.60 13.65
CA TYR A 362 -15.52 -4.00 13.12
C TYR A 362 -14.31 -4.89 13.42
N ALA A 363 -14.16 -5.34 14.66
CA ALA A 363 -13.06 -6.20 15.09
C ALA A 363 -13.01 -7.52 14.32
N ILE A 364 -14.13 -8.23 14.21
CA ILE A 364 -14.20 -9.53 13.52
C ILE A 364 -13.89 -9.36 12.03
N SER A 365 -14.48 -8.34 11.39
CA SER A 365 -14.26 -8.06 9.97
C SER A 365 -12.80 -7.67 9.69
N ALA A 366 -12.21 -6.79 10.52
CA ALA A 366 -10.85 -6.34 10.34
C ALA A 366 -9.81 -7.47 10.58
N VAL A 367 -10.04 -8.36 11.54
CA VAL A 367 -9.15 -9.52 11.78
C VAL A 367 -9.16 -10.47 10.58
N TYR A 368 -10.32 -10.75 10.01
CA TYR A 368 -10.43 -11.59 8.81
C TYR A 368 -9.66 -10.98 7.64
N PHE A 369 -9.92 -9.71 7.32
CA PHE A 369 -9.28 -9.04 6.18
C PHE A 369 -7.76 -8.87 6.36
N ALA A 370 -7.30 -8.57 7.58
CA ALA A 370 -5.88 -8.52 7.88
C ALA A 370 -5.21 -9.90 7.75
N GLY A 371 -5.91 -10.98 8.09
CA GLY A 371 -5.42 -12.35 7.92
C GLY A 371 -5.19 -12.75 6.46
N VAL A 372 -6.04 -12.27 5.56
CA VAL A 372 -5.95 -12.56 4.11
C VAL A 372 -4.90 -11.70 3.42
N MET A 373 -4.69 -10.44 3.84
CA MET A 373 -3.83 -9.50 3.13
C MET A 373 -3.00 -8.63 4.09
N VAL A 374 -1.67 -8.65 3.91
CA VAL A 374 -0.70 -7.87 4.73
C VAL A 374 -1.00 -6.37 4.75
N ARG A 375 -1.43 -5.80 3.61
CA ARG A 375 -1.77 -4.37 3.54
C ARG A 375 -2.90 -3.96 4.47
N LEU A 376 -3.90 -4.82 4.68
CA LEU A 376 -5.10 -4.49 5.46
C LEU A 376 -4.85 -4.49 6.98
N MET A 377 -3.67 -4.91 7.42
CA MET A 377 -3.24 -4.79 8.81
C MET A 377 -3.28 -3.35 9.35
N LEU A 378 -3.10 -2.36 8.46
CA LEU A 378 -3.27 -0.95 8.80
C LEU A 378 -4.67 -0.66 9.38
N THR A 379 -5.72 -1.25 8.79
CA THR A 379 -7.11 -1.03 9.20
C THR A 379 -7.52 -1.81 10.44
N LEU A 380 -6.77 -2.86 10.80
CA LEU A 380 -6.94 -3.63 12.03
C LEU A 380 -6.35 -2.91 13.25
N THR A 381 -5.26 -2.17 13.04
CA THR A 381 -4.48 -1.56 14.12
C THR A 381 -5.34 -0.68 15.06
N PRO A 382 -6.22 0.22 14.57
CA PRO A 382 -7.02 1.08 15.45
C PRO A 382 -7.97 0.30 16.37
N VAL A 383 -8.68 -0.72 15.86
CA VAL A 383 -9.61 -1.51 16.68
C VAL A 383 -8.90 -2.35 17.74
N VAL A 384 -7.70 -2.85 17.42
CA VAL A 384 -6.86 -3.56 18.39
C VAL A 384 -6.41 -2.63 19.52
N CYS A 385 -5.98 -1.41 19.21
CA CYS A 385 -5.62 -0.41 20.22
C CYS A 385 -6.81 -0.08 21.14
N MET A 386 -8.01 0.11 20.57
CA MET A 386 -9.23 0.41 21.33
C MET A 386 -9.62 -0.73 22.26
N LEU A 387 -9.67 -1.98 21.77
CA LEU A 387 -10.07 -3.13 22.56
C LEU A 387 -9.04 -3.49 23.62
N SER A 388 -7.75 -3.43 23.29
CA SER A 388 -6.68 -3.61 24.26
C SER A 388 -6.75 -2.54 25.36
N ALA A 389 -7.00 -1.28 25.00
CA ALA A 389 -7.17 -0.21 25.98
C ALA A 389 -8.37 -0.43 26.90
N ILE A 390 -9.49 -0.93 26.40
CA ILE A 390 -10.64 -1.33 27.24
C ILE A 390 -10.24 -2.44 28.21
N ALA A 391 -9.51 -3.46 27.74
CA ALA A 391 -9.06 -4.56 28.60
C ALA A 391 -8.12 -4.07 29.72
N PHE A 392 -7.10 -3.29 29.39
CA PHE A 392 -6.18 -2.71 30.38
C PHE A 392 -6.89 -1.73 31.32
N SER A 393 -7.77 -0.88 30.81
CA SER A 393 -8.55 0.05 31.64
C SER A 393 -9.43 -0.69 32.63
N ASN A 394 -10.03 -1.82 32.24
CA ASN A 394 -10.87 -2.61 33.14
C ASN A 394 -10.03 -3.26 34.25
N VAL A 395 -8.82 -3.73 33.94
CA VAL A 395 -7.87 -4.21 34.94
C VAL A 395 -7.47 -3.07 35.89
N PHE A 396 -7.09 -1.91 35.37
CA PHE A 396 -6.77 -0.76 36.23
C PHE A 396 -7.95 -0.31 37.09
N GLU A 397 -9.18 -0.32 36.56
CA GLU A 397 -10.38 0.05 37.33
C GLU A 397 -10.61 -0.89 38.53
N HIS A 398 -10.43 -2.20 38.35
CA HIS A 398 -10.61 -3.18 39.42
C HIS A 398 -9.48 -3.20 40.46
N TYR A 399 -8.22 -3.02 40.03
CA TYR A 399 -7.06 -3.18 40.93
C TYR A 399 -6.53 -1.86 41.52
N LEU A 400 -6.74 -0.72 40.83
CA LEU A 400 -6.30 0.61 41.26
C LEU A 400 -7.42 1.42 41.92
N GLY A 401 -8.69 1.21 41.50
CA GLY A 401 -9.84 2.02 41.94
C GLY A 401 -10.22 1.90 43.42
N ASP A 402 -9.80 0.83 44.09
CA ASP A 402 -10.06 0.64 45.53
C ASP A 402 -9.15 1.49 46.43
N ASP A 403 -7.98 1.92 45.94
CA ASP A 403 -7.08 2.77 46.72
C ASP A 403 -7.51 4.25 46.66
N MET A 404 -8.04 4.73 45.52
CA MET A 404 -8.60 6.09 45.42
C MET A 404 -9.88 6.30 46.22
N LYS A 405 -10.73 5.26 46.39
CA LYS A 405 -11.90 5.35 47.27
C LYS A 405 -11.53 5.43 48.74
N ARG A 406 -10.32 5.05 49.13
CA ARG A 406 -9.79 5.20 50.50
C ARG A 406 -9.21 6.58 50.78
N GLU A 407 -8.82 7.33 49.75
CA GLU A 407 -8.21 8.67 49.90
C GLU A 407 -9.22 9.83 49.92
N ASN A 408 -10.48 9.63 49.52
CA ASN A 408 -11.54 10.62 49.66
C ASN A 408 -12.37 10.35 50.94
N PRO A 409 -12.11 11.00 52.09
CA PRO A 409 -13.13 11.09 53.13
C PRO A 409 -14.36 11.85 52.59
N PRO A 410 -15.58 11.54 53.04
CA PRO A 410 -16.75 12.31 52.64
C PRO A 410 -16.55 13.77 53.07
N VAL A 411 -16.63 14.68 52.11
CA VAL A 411 -16.72 16.11 52.36
C VAL A 411 -17.97 16.32 53.21
N GLU A 412 -17.78 16.73 54.46
CA GLU A 412 -18.86 17.27 55.28
C GLU A 412 -19.43 18.48 54.55
N ASP A 413 -20.70 18.36 54.13
CA ASP A 413 -21.51 19.47 53.63
C ASP A 413 -21.48 20.61 54.66
N SER A 414 -20.83 21.71 54.30
CA SER A 414 -20.84 22.96 55.04
C SER A 414 -21.17 24.11 54.09
N SER A 415 -22.47 24.38 53.95
CA SER A 415 -23.06 25.74 53.86
C SER A 415 -24.51 25.67 53.36
N ASP A 416 -25.46 25.63 54.30
CA ASP A 416 -26.80 26.18 54.06
C ASP A 416 -27.02 27.28 55.11
N GLU A 417 -27.13 28.52 54.63
CA GLU A 417 -27.65 29.66 55.38
C GLU A 417 -29.18 29.58 55.49
N ASP A 418 -29.69 30.12 56.61
CA ASP A 418 -31.07 30.53 56.92
C ASP A 418 -32.13 29.46 57.28
N ASP A 419 -32.43 29.30 58.58
CA ASP A 419 -33.55 30.03 59.23
C ASP A 419 -33.63 29.74 60.77
N LYS A 420 -33.65 30.83 61.54
CA LYS A 420 -34.33 31.09 62.84
C LYS A 420 -34.54 30.02 63.94
N ARG A 421 -34.12 30.46 65.14
CA ARG A 421 -34.76 30.39 66.48
C ARG A 421 -34.40 29.25 67.46
N ASN A 422 -33.90 29.75 68.61
CA ASN A 422 -33.93 29.28 70.00
C ASN A 422 -32.74 28.45 70.56
N PRO A 423 -32.14 28.92 71.68
CA PRO A 423 -31.11 28.20 72.44
C PRO A 423 -31.74 27.37 73.57
N GLY A 424 -31.17 26.21 73.88
CA GLY A 424 -31.59 25.47 75.09
C GLY A 424 -30.96 24.09 75.28
N ASN A 425 -30.02 24.04 76.23
CA ASN A 425 -29.66 22.93 77.13
C ASN A 425 -28.98 21.68 76.53
N LEU A 426 -27.70 21.42 76.84
CA LEU A 426 -27.12 20.83 78.07
C LEU A 426 -27.43 19.34 78.30
N TYR A 427 -26.33 18.57 78.30
CA TYR A 427 -26.04 17.28 78.96
C TYR A 427 -26.68 15.97 78.47
N ASP A 428 -25.76 15.11 78.01
CA ASP A 428 -25.64 13.66 78.16
C ASP A 428 -26.68 12.95 79.04
N LYS A 429 -27.24 11.86 78.48
CA LYS A 429 -27.55 10.68 79.27
C LYS A 429 -27.33 9.39 78.49
N ALA A 430 -26.51 8.56 79.11
CA ALA A 430 -26.08 7.25 78.69
C ALA A 430 -27.23 6.23 78.55
N GLY A 431 -26.98 5.28 77.64
CA GLY A 431 -27.38 3.89 77.83
C GLY A 431 -28.76 3.50 77.31
N LYS A 432 -28.80 2.94 76.09
CA LYS A 432 -29.67 1.81 75.75
C LYS A 432 -29.16 1.05 74.52
N VAL A 433 -28.49 -0.06 74.83
CA VAL A 433 -28.47 -1.37 74.15
C VAL A 433 -28.74 -1.36 72.63
N ARG A 434 -27.66 -1.44 71.83
CA ARG A 434 -27.73 -1.82 70.41
C ARG A 434 -28.20 -3.27 70.30
N LYS A 435 -29.41 -3.45 69.77
CA LYS A 435 -29.87 -4.72 69.19
C LYS A 435 -29.02 -5.01 67.95
N HIS A 436 -28.32 -6.15 67.97
CA HIS A 436 -27.72 -6.74 66.77
C HIS A 436 -28.85 -7.02 65.77
N VAL A 437 -28.92 -6.27 64.67
CA VAL A 437 -29.56 -6.70 63.44
C VAL A 437 -28.44 -6.82 62.42
N THR A 438 -28.15 -8.06 62.10
CA THR A 438 -27.24 -8.53 61.08
C THR A 438 -27.74 -8.03 59.72
N GLU A 439 -27.18 -6.91 59.24
CA GLU A 439 -27.25 -6.59 57.82
C GLU A 439 -25.98 -7.17 57.20
N GLN A 440 -26.18 -8.22 56.40
CA GLN A 440 -25.15 -8.84 55.59
C GLN A 440 -24.60 -7.80 54.61
N GLU A 441 -23.54 -7.10 55.01
CA GLU A 441 -22.58 -6.61 54.02
C GLU A 441 -22.06 -7.85 53.30
N LYS A 442 -22.38 -7.96 52.01
CA LYS A 442 -21.65 -8.85 51.10
C LYS A 442 -20.19 -8.38 51.13
N THR A 443 -19.38 -9.10 51.90
CA THR A 443 -17.94 -9.13 51.74
C THR A 443 -17.65 -9.62 50.31
N GLU A 444 -17.52 -8.68 49.38
CA GLU A 444 -16.77 -8.98 48.16
C GLU A 444 -15.34 -9.33 48.57
N GLU A 445 -14.88 -10.48 48.07
CA GLU A 445 -13.56 -11.05 48.29
C GLU A 445 -12.46 -10.08 47.85
N GLY A 446 -12.05 -9.18 48.75
CA GLY A 446 -10.93 -8.29 48.52
C GLY A 446 -9.63 -9.08 48.43
N LEU A 447 -9.14 -9.32 47.21
CA LEU A 447 -7.75 -9.74 46.96
C LEU A 447 -6.81 -8.88 47.83
N GLY A 448 -5.88 -9.53 48.55
CA GLY A 448 -4.98 -8.85 49.48
C GLY A 448 -4.23 -7.67 48.81
N PRO A 449 -3.92 -6.58 49.54
CA PRO A 449 -3.29 -5.37 48.98
C PRO A 449 -2.02 -5.66 48.17
N ASN A 450 -1.27 -6.69 48.57
CA ASN A 450 -0.07 -7.15 47.88
C ASN A 450 -0.36 -7.68 46.47
N ILE A 451 -1.47 -8.40 46.26
CA ILE A 451 -1.84 -8.92 44.94
C ILE A 451 -2.23 -7.77 44.00
N LYS A 452 -2.97 -6.77 44.52
CA LYS A 452 -3.36 -5.58 43.74
C LYS A 452 -2.13 -4.79 43.27
N SER A 453 -1.18 -4.58 44.17
CA SER A 453 0.09 -3.91 43.87
C SER A 453 0.91 -4.71 42.84
N ILE A 454 1.03 -6.03 43.00
CA ILE A 454 1.72 -6.91 42.05
C ILE A 454 1.08 -6.88 40.65
N VAL A 455 -0.26 -6.97 40.57
CA VAL A 455 -0.97 -6.93 39.28
C VAL A 455 -0.78 -5.59 38.59
N THR A 456 -0.86 -4.49 39.34
CA THR A 456 -0.65 -3.13 38.80
C THR A 456 0.77 -2.95 38.28
N MET A 457 1.77 -3.39 39.05
CA MET A 457 3.19 -3.36 38.62
C MET A 457 3.46 -4.25 37.42
N LEU A 458 2.83 -5.42 37.34
CA LEU A 458 2.93 -6.31 36.18
C LEU A 458 2.35 -5.65 34.92
N MET A 459 1.17 -5.04 35.01
CA MET A 459 0.56 -4.32 33.88
C MET A 459 1.44 -3.16 33.43
N LEU A 460 1.99 -2.38 34.38
CA LEU A 460 2.90 -1.28 34.05
C LEU A 460 4.18 -1.79 33.36
N MET A 461 4.74 -2.90 33.82
CA MET A 461 5.90 -3.54 33.19
C MET A 461 5.60 -3.97 31.75
N LEU A 462 4.41 -4.53 31.48
CA LEU A 462 4.00 -4.88 30.12
C LEU A 462 3.88 -3.64 29.21
N LEU A 463 3.36 -2.52 29.73
CA LEU A 463 3.29 -1.26 28.99
C LEU A 463 4.69 -0.70 28.68
N MET A 464 5.64 -0.82 29.61
CA MET A 464 7.04 -0.42 29.38
C MET A 464 7.70 -1.29 28.30
N MET A 465 7.52 -2.62 28.37
CA MET A 465 8.02 -3.54 27.35
C MET A 465 7.43 -3.25 25.96
N PHE A 466 6.13 -2.89 25.92
CA PHE A 466 5.47 -2.44 24.70
C PHE A 466 6.14 -1.20 24.10
N ALA A 467 6.39 -0.16 24.90
CA ALA A 467 7.05 1.06 24.42
C ALA A 467 8.46 0.80 23.87
N VAL A 468 9.25 -0.03 24.57
CA VAL A 468 10.60 -0.42 24.13
C VAL A 468 10.54 -1.21 22.81
N HIS A 469 9.64 -2.18 22.71
CA HIS A 469 9.44 -2.95 21.48
C HIS A 469 9.03 -2.05 20.30
N CYS A 470 8.07 -1.16 20.49
CA CYS A 470 7.59 -0.27 19.44
C CYS A 470 8.70 0.64 18.91
N THR A 471 9.52 1.19 19.81
CA THR A 471 10.67 2.02 19.48
C THR A 471 11.73 1.23 18.71
N TRP A 472 12.04 0.01 19.16
CA TRP A 472 13.01 -0.87 18.52
C TRP A 472 12.58 -1.30 17.12
N VAL A 473 11.31 -1.67 16.94
CA VAL A 473 10.75 -2.07 15.63
C VAL A 473 10.77 -0.88 14.67
N THR A 474 10.33 0.28 15.12
CA THR A 474 10.31 1.50 14.30
C THR A 474 11.71 1.86 13.81
N SER A 475 12.69 1.88 14.73
CA SER A 475 14.08 2.24 14.44
C SER A 475 14.81 1.23 13.53
N ASN A 476 14.55 -0.07 13.69
CA ASN A 476 15.33 -1.10 12.98
C ASN A 476 14.67 -1.66 11.72
N ALA A 477 13.34 -1.55 11.58
CA ALA A 477 12.61 -2.18 10.48
C ALA A 477 11.92 -1.17 9.57
N TYR A 478 11.21 -0.19 10.13
CA TYR A 478 10.36 0.71 9.33
C TYR A 478 11.05 2.00 8.91
N SER A 479 12.06 2.49 9.64
CA SER A 479 12.83 3.68 9.24
C SER A 479 13.98 3.35 8.27
N SER A 480 13.64 2.86 7.08
CA SER A 480 14.62 2.59 6.00
C SER A 480 14.14 3.18 4.66
N PRO A 481 14.91 4.09 4.03
CA PRO A 481 14.59 4.64 2.72
C PRO A 481 14.85 3.61 1.61
N SER A 482 13.99 3.55 0.59
CA SER A 482 14.20 2.63 -0.57
C SER A 482 14.97 3.28 -1.73
N VAL A 483 15.08 4.62 -1.77
CA VAL A 483 15.84 5.35 -2.81
C VAL A 483 17.34 5.26 -2.58
N VAL A 484 17.74 5.34 -1.31
CA VAL A 484 19.14 5.39 -0.89
C VAL A 484 19.42 4.11 -0.12
N LEU A 485 20.30 3.27 -0.64
CA LEU A 485 20.64 2.00 0.02
C LEU A 485 21.78 2.23 1.01
N ALA A 486 21.59 1.75 2.24
CA ALA A 486 22.64 1.79 3.27
C ALA A 486 23.36 0.45 3.36
N SER A 487 24.67 0.46 3.16
CA SER A 487 25.56 -0.67 3.47
C SER A 487 26.38 -0.34 4.71
N TYR A 488 26.61 -1.33 5.55
CA TYR A 488 27.41 -1.18 6.77
C TYR A 488 28.68 -2.01 6.64
N ASN A 489 29.83 -1.36 6.81
CA ASN A 489 31.12 -2.05 6.84
C ASN A 489 31.28 -2.77 8.18
N HIS A 490 32.27 -3.68 8.26
CA HIS A 490 32.57 -4.42 9.48
C HIS A 490 32.91 -3.48 10.66
N ASP A 491 33.53 -2.34 10.37
CA ASP A 491 33.94 -1.33 11.35
C ASP A 491 32.77 -0.46 11.86
N GLY A 492 31.55 -0.71 11.39
CA GLY A 492 30.36 0.08 11.72
C GLY A 492 30.18 1.37 10.91
N THR A 493 31.13 1.69 10.02
CA THR A 493 30.98 2.83 9.08
C THR A 493 29.85 2.56 8.09
N ARG A 494 29.00 3.58 7.88
CA ARG A 494 27.84 3.52 6.99
C ARG A 494 28.22 4.08 5.63
N ASN A 495 28.24 3.22 4.62
CA ASN A 495 28.38 3.61 3.22
C ASN A 495 26.99 3.74 2.60
N ILE A 496 26.80 4.80 1.83
CA ILE A 496 25.53 5.15 1.23
C ILE A 496 25.66 4.94 -0.28
N LEU A 497 24.87 4.01 -0.83
CA LEU A 497 24.79 3.75 -2.25
C LEU A 497 23.59 4.52 -2.81
N ASP A 498 23.84 5.39 -3.78
CA ASP A 498 22.86 6.33 -4.31
C ASP A 498 22.74 6.27 -5.83
N ASP A 499 22.91 5.06 -6.36
CA ASP A 499 22.93 4.78 -7.79
C ASP A 499 21.59 5.14 -8.49
N PHE A 500 20.46 5.04 -7.77
CA PHE A 500 19.15 5.42 -8.30
C PHE A 500 19.09 6.90 -8.65
N ARG A 501 19.47 7.79 -7.71
CA ARG A 501 19.42 9.23 -7.96
C ARG A 501 20.44 9.64 -8.99
N GLU A 502 21.63 9.05 -8.97
CA GLU A 502 22.67 9.25 -9.98
C GLU A 502 22.13 8.97 -11.39
N ALA A 503 21.57 7.78 -11.61
CA ALA A 503 21.06 7.38 -12.92
C ALA A 503 19.85 8.20 -13.37
N TYR A 504 18.90 8.48 -12.47
CA TYR A 504 17.74 9.32 -12.80
C TYR A 504 18.15 10.77 -13.09
N PHE A 505 19.18 11.29 -12.43
CA PHE A 505 19.69 12.63 -12.67
C PHE A 505 20.45 12.74 -13.99
N TRP A 506 21.25 11.72 -14.33
CA TRP A 506 21.85 11.60 -15.66
C TRP A 506 20.77 11.61 -16.75
N LEU A 507 19.71 10.83 -16.56
CA LEU A 507 18.60 10.75 -17.51
C LEU A 507 17.88 12.10 -17.65
N ARG A 508 17.78 12.87 -16.56
CA ARG A 508 17.16 14.20 -16.56
C ARG A 508 17.97 15.26 -17.29
N GLN A 509 19.30 15.23 -17.21
CA GLN A 509 20.16 16.30 -17.72
C GLN A 509 20.76 16.01 -19.10
N ASN A 510 20.94 14.73 -19.45
CA ASN A 510 21.72 14.34 -20.64
C ASN A 510 20.87 13.74 -21.77
N THR A 511 19.56 13.66 -21.60
CA THR A 511 18.64 13.18 -22.65
C THR A 511 17.71 14.29 -23.13
N ASP A 512 17.14 14.12 -24.31
CA ASP A 512 16.13 15.03 -24.84
C ASP A 512 14.90 15.11 -23.93
N GLU A 513 14.21 16.25 -23.90
CA GLU A 513 13.04 16.48 -23.02
C GLU A 513 11.88 15.52 -23.35
N HIS A 514 11.75 15.15 -24.62
CA HIS A 514 10.72 14.24 -25.12
C HIS A 514 11.19 12.77 -25.21
N ALA A 515 12.35 12.43 -24.64
CA ALA A 515 12.85 11.06 -24.65
C ALA A 515 11.90 10.11 -23.90
N ARG A 516 11.61 8.95 -24.52
CA ARG A 516 10.73 7.93 -23.92
C ARG A 516 11.55 6.81 -23.32
N VAL A 517 11.24 6.50 -22.06
CA VAL A 517 11.97 5.52 -21.25
C VAL A 517 11.05 4.33 -20.99
N MET A 518 11.49 3.15 -21.42
CA MET A 518 10.84 1.88 -21.12
C MET A 518 11.50 1.25 -19.89
N SER A 519 10.69 0.93 -18.89
CA SER A 519 11.09 0.24 -17.66
C SER A 519 9.98 -0.71 -17.22
N TRP A 520 10.26 -1.54 -16.21
CA TRP A 520 9.20 -2.24 -15.50
C TRP A 520 8.28 -1.26 -14.76
N TRP A 521 7.03 -1.68 -14.51
CA TRP A 521 5.97 -0.81 -13.99
C TRP A 521 6.25 -0.25 -12.58
N ASP A 522 7.01 -0.99 -11.75
CA ASP A 522 7.39 -0.56 -10.39
C ASP A 522 8.02 0.85 -10.36
N TYR A 523 8.87 1.14 -11.36
CA TYR A 523 9.71 2.34 -11.37
C TYR A 523 9.08 3.55 -12.07
N GLY A 524 7.89 3.40 -12.69
CA GLY A 524 7.29 4.43 -13.53
C GLY A 524 7.15 5.78 -12.83
N TYR A 525 6.60 5.79 -11.62
CA TYR A 525 6.45 7.00 -10.80
C TYR A 525 7.78 7.63 -10.40
N GLN A 526 8.83 6.84 -10.17
CA GLN A 526 10.16 7.36 -9.83
C GLN A 526 10.82 8.02 -11.02
N ILE A 527 10.72 7.42 -12.21
CA ILE A 527 11.26 8.00 -13.44
C ILE A 527 10.54 9.32 -13.76
N ALA A 528 9.20 9.31 -13.73
CA ALA A 528 8.42 10.52 -13.99
C ALA A 528 8.65 11.62 -12.94
N GLY A 529 8.88 11.26 -11.68
CA GLY A 529 9.12 12.20 -10.59
C GLY A 529 10.57 12.75 -10.53
N MET A 530 11.57 11.88 -10.58
CA MET A 530 12.99 12.26 -10.41
C MET A 530 13.66 12.61 -11.74
N ALA A 531 13.53 11.73 -12.74
CA ALA A 531 14.14 11.93 -14.05
C ALA A 531 13.35 12.92 -14.93
N ASN A 532 12.06 13.11 -14.64
CA ASN A 532 11.16 13.97 -15.40
C ASN A 532 11.23 13.66 -16.91
N ARG A 533 10.99 12.39 -17.25
CA ARG A 533 10.93 11.86 -18.61
C ARG A 533 9.69 11.02 -18.83
N THR A 534 9.31 10.86 -20.10
CA THR A 534 8.09 10.17 -20.50
C THR A 534 8.23 8.66 -20.28
N THR A 535 7.28 8.05 -19.57
CA THR A 535 7.26 6.61 -19.29
C THR A 535 6.16 5.90 -20.10
N LEU A 536 6.46 4.68 -20.54
CA LEU A 536 5.49 3.86 -21.28
C LEU A 536 4.48 3.17 -20.36
N VAL A 537 4.96 2.70 -19.21
CA VAL A 537 4.16 1.97 -18.23
C VAL A 537 4.43 2.58 -16.87
N ASP A 538 3.39 2.64 -16.05
CA ASP A 538 3.44 3.26 -14.74
C ASP A 538 2.96 2.32 -13.63
N ASN A 539 3.15 2.74 -12.39
CA ASN A 539 2.85 1.92 -11.23
C ASN A 539 1.34 1.71 -11.01
N ASN A 540 0.49 2.63 -11.49
CA ASN A 540 -0.96 2.39 -11.55
C ASN A 540 -1.34 1.48 -12.70
N THR A 541 -1.56 0.19 -12.43
CA THR A 541 -1.81 -0.86 -13.42
C THR A 541 -3.26 -0.88 -13.95
N TRP A 542 -3.67 0.17 -14.66
CA TRP A 542 -5.02 0.27 -15.22
C TRP A 542 -5.20 -0.42 -16.59
N ASN A 543 -4.12 -0.59 -17.37
CA ASN A 543 -4.15 -1.29 -18.65
C ASN A 543 -3.13 -2.45 -18.68
N ASN A 544 -3.64 -3.67 -18.47
CA ASN A 544 -2.83 -4.89 -18.38
C ASN A 544 -2.18 -5.27 -19.72
N SER A 545 -2.86 -5.03 -20.84
CA SER A 545 -2.35 -5.37 -22.18
C SER A 545 -1.07 -4.60 -22.52
N HIS A 546 -0.99 -3.33 -22.12
CA HIS A 546 0.20 -2.51 -22.33
C HIS A 546 1.38 -2.94 -21.46
N ILE A 547 1.12 -3.36 -20.22
CA ILE A 547 2.13 -3.95 -19.33
C ILE A 547 2.63 -5.28 -19.93
N ALA A 548 1.72 -6.09 -20.48
CA ALA A 548 2.06 -7.35 -21.15
C ALA A 548 2.93 -7.12 -22.40
N LEU A 549 2.73 -6.04 -23.16
CA LEU A 549 3.61 -5.67 -24.28
C LEU A 549 5.03 -5.33 -23.80
N VAL A 550 5.18 -4.58 -22.71
CA VAL A 550 6.51 -4.31 -22.12
C VAL A 550 7.13 -5.60 -21.56
N GLY A 551 6.35 -6.42 -20.86
CA GLY A 551 6.79 -7.73 -20.38
C GLY A 551 7.26 -8.63 -21.52
N LYS A 552 6.56 -8.62 -22.65
CA LYS A 552 6.93 -9.33 -23.87
C LYS A 552 8.21 -8.80 -24.49
N ALA A 553 8.39 -7.48 -24.57
CA ALA A 553 9.62 -6.88 -25.05
C ALA A 553 10.82 -7.29 -24.16
N MET A 554 10.65 -7.28 -22.84
CA MET A 554 11.69 -7.63 -21.88
C MET A 554 12.06 -9.13 -21.88
N SER A 555 11.09 -10.01 -22.18
CA SER A 555 11.27 -11.48 -22.12
C SER A 555 11.56 -12.15 -23.47
N SER A 556 11.49 -11.41 -24.58
CA SER A 556 11.76 -11.94 -25.93
C SER A 556 13.25 -11.83 -26.32
N ASN A 557 13.61 -12.40 -27.47
CA ASN A 557 14.91 -12.15 -28.09
C ASN A 557 15.02 -10.70 -28.60
N GLU A 558 16.24 -10.26 -28.89
CA GLU A 558 16.52 -8.87 -29.29
C GLU A 558 15.78 -8.43 -30.56
N THR A 559 15.51 -9.33 -31.51
CA THR A 559 14.84 -8.98 -32.78
C THR A 559 13.35 -8.71 -32.59
N ALA A 560 12.65 -9.59 -31.86
CA ALA A 560 11.24 -9.41 -31.54
C ALA A 560 11.03 -8.22 -30.61
N ALA A 561 11.88 -8.08 -29.59
CA ALA A 561 11.83 -6.95 -28.69
C ALA A 561 12.09 -5.62 -29.40
N TYR A 562 13.05 -5.57 -30.34
CA TYR A 562 13.31 -4.36 -31.12
C TYR A 562 12.11 -3.92 -31.96
N LYS A 563 11.37 -4.86 -32.56
CA LYS A 563 10.12 -4.53 -33.27
C LYS A 563 9.09 -3.87 -32.34
N ILE A 564 8.92 -4.40 -31.13
CA ILE A 564 7.99 -3.85 -30.13
C ILE A 564 8.46 -2.45 -29.68
N MET A 565 9.74 -2.31 -29.33
CA MET A 565 10.34 -1.03 -28.93
C MET A 565 10.17 0.04 -30.02
N ARG A 566 10.33 -0.32 -31.29
CA ARG A 566 10.12 0.59 -32.42
C ARG A 566 8.65 0.93 -32.64
N SER A 567 7.71 0.00 -32.42
CA SER A 567 6.28 0.30 -32.53
C SER A 567 5.76 1.22 -31.43
N LEU A 568 6.48 1.30 -30.30
CA LEU A 568 6.16 2.14 -29.15
C LEU A 568 7.10 3.35 -29.04
N ASP A 569 7.86 3.68 -30.09
CA ASP A 569 8.83 4.78 -30.15
C ASP A 569 9.74 4.91 -28.92
N VAL A 570 10.27 3.79 -28.43
CA VAL A 570 11.17 3.78 -27.27
C VAL A 570 12.56 4.26 -27.66
N ASP A 571 13.09 5.22 -26.90
CA ASP A 571 14.44 5.76 -27.07
C ASP A 571 15.44 5.12 -26.10
N TYR A 572 15.03 4.96 -24.83
CA TYR A 572 15.87 4.40 -23.76
C TYR A 572 15.18 3.24 -23.04
N VAL A 573 15.98 2.29 -22.59
CA VAL A 573 15.55 1.17 -21.76
C VAL A 573 16.32 1.20 -20.44
N LEU A 574 15.59 1.24 -19.33
CA LEU A 574 16.17 1.22 -17.98
C LEU A 574 15.95 -0.16 -17.35
N VAL A 575 17.03 -0.76 -16.85
CA VAL A 575 17.01 -2.04 -16.14
C VAL A 575 17.79 -1.92 -14.83
N ILE A 576 17.27 -2.56 -13.78
CA ILE A 576 17.91 -2.64 -12.47
C ILE A 576 18.62 -3.98 -12.32
N PHE A 577 19.91 -3.92 -12.06
CA PHE A 577 20.80 -5.06 -11.92
C PHE A 577 21.51 -5.05 -10.56
N GLY A 578 21.13 -5.98 -9.67
CA GLY A 578 21.64 -6.05 -8.30
C GLY A 578 22.87 -6.93 -8.09
N GLY A 579 23.45 -7.50 -9.16
CA GLY A 579 24.39 -8.62 -9.06
C GLY A 579 25.75 -8.29 -8.47
N VAL A 580 26.22 -7.03 -8.57
CA VAL A 580 27.50 -6.56 -8.00
C VAL A 580 27.45 -6.45 -6.49
N ILE A 581 26.40 -5.81 -5.97
CA ILE A 581 26.28 -5.47 -4.54
C ILE A 581 25.49 -6.52 -3.74
N GLY A 582 24.70 -7.37 -4.40
CA GLY A 582 23.81 -8.30 -3.71
C GLY A 582 22.40 -7.74 -3.45
N TYR A 583 21.90 -6.83 -4.29
CA TYR A 583 20.56 -6.25 -4.12
C TYR A 583 19.47 -7.23 -4.58
N SER A 584 18.64 -7.71 -3.65
CA SER A 584 17.63 -8.74 -3.93
C SER A 584 16.46 -8.28 -4.81
N GLY A 585 16.17 -6.96 -4.84
CA GLY A 585 15.00 -6.40 -5.53
C GLY A 585 15.22 -6.10 -7.02
N ASP A 586 16.12 -6.82 -7.69
CA ASP A 586 16.49 -6.54 -9.07
C ASP A 586 15.50 -7.12 -10.10
N ASP A 587 15.65 -6.72 -11.37
CA ASP A 587 14.69 -7.10 -12.42
C ASP A 587 14.81 -8.57 -12.83
N ILE A 588 15.93 -9.24 -12.51
CA ILE A 588 16.10 -10.66 -12.77
C ILE A 588 15.27 -11.51 -11.80
N ASN A 589 15.20 -11.14 -10.51
CA ASN A 589 14.31 -11.82 -9.57
C ASN A 589 12.82 -11.58 -9.88
N LYS A 590 12.49 -10.44 -10.49
CA LYS A 590 11.12 -10.11 -10.94
C LYS A 590 10.79 -10.63 -12.34
N PHE A 591 11.79 -11.12 -13.08
CA PHE A 591 11.65 -11.52 -14.48
C PHE A 591 10.52 -12.51 -14.73
N LEU A 592 10.34 -13.49 -13.84
CA LEU A 592 9.31 -14.51 -13.99
C LEU A 592 7.89 -13.93 -13.94
N TRP A 593 7.68 -12.82 -13.22
CA TRP A 593 6.40 -12.09 -13.26
C TRP A 593 6.18 -11.41 -14.61
N MET A 594 7.24 -10.87 -15.23
CA MET A 594 7.16 -10.30 -16.57
C MET A 594 6.72 -11.35 -17.60
N VAL A 595 7.28 -12.57 -17.48
CA VAL A 595 6.92 -13.71 -18.33
C VAL A 595 5.46 -14.12 -18.14
N ARG A 596 4.98 -14.29 -16.90
CA ARG A 596 3.59 -14.67 -16.61
C ARG A 596 2.57 -13.65 -17.09
N ILE A 597 2.86 -12.36 -16.90
CA ILE A 597 1.97 -11.28 -17.36
C ILE A 597 1.92 -11.25 -18.89
N ALA A 598 3.06 -11.45 -19.55
CA ALA A 598 3.11 -11.52 -21.01
C ALA A 598 2.43 -12.78 -21.58
N GLU A 599 2.59 -13.93 -20.93
CA GLU A 599 1.94 -15.20 -21.30
C GLU A 599 0.42 -15.13 -21.18
N GLY A 600 -0.11 -14.43 -20.17
CA GLY A 600 -1.55 -14.26 -19.97
C GLY A 600 -2.27 -13.62 -21.16
N GLU A 601 -1.66 -12.62 -21.80
CA GLU A 601 -2.22 -11.93 -22.97
C GLU A 601 -1.71 -12.52 -24.30
N HIS A 602 -0.50 -13.09 -24.31
CA HIS A 602 0.18 -13.59 -25.52
C HIS A 602 0.69 -15.03 -25.35
N PRO A 603 -0.19 -16.02 -25.13
CA PRO A 603 0.22 -17.40 -24.80
C PRO A 603 0.90 -18.15 -25.94
N LYS A 604 0.80 -17.66 -27.18
CA LYS A 604 1.40 -18.28 -28.37
C LYS A 604 2.87 -17.91 -28.54
N ASP A 605 3.29 -16.78 -27.99
CA ASP A 605 4.63 -16.21 -28.23
C ASP A 605 5.58 -16.46 -27.06
N ILE A 606 5.06 -16.45 -25.83
CA ILE A 606 5.84 -16.62 -24.61
C ILE A 606 5.22 -17.76 -23.79
N ARG A 607 6.08 -18.64 -23.27
CA ARG A 607 5.70 -19.75 -22.41
C ARG A 607 6.62 -19.77 -21.19
N GLU A 608 6.06 -19.78 -19.97
CA GLU A 608 6.87 -19.82 -18.74
C GLU A 608 7.82 -21.03 -18.71
N SER A 609 7.37 -22.18 -19.19
CA SER A 609 8.15 -23.42 -19.22
C SER A 609 9.48 -23.31 -19.96
N ASP A 610 9.58 -22.45 -20.97
CA ASP A 610 10.75 -22.36 -21.84
C ASP A 610 11.94 -21.68 -21.16
N TYR A 611 11.72 -20.97 -20.05
CA TYR A 611 12.77 -20.31 -19.28
C TYR A 611 13.36 -21.20 -18.17
N PHE A 612 12.74 -22.34 -17.89
CA PHE A 612 13.25 -23.31 -16.92
C PHE A 612 14.21 -24.31 -17.57
N THR A 613 15.06 -24.92 -16.75
CA THR A 613 15.85 -26.09 -17.17
C THR A 613 14.94 -27.29 -17.41
N PRO A 614 15.42 -28.36 -18.07
CA PRO A 614 14.66 -29.61 -18.19
C PRO A 614 14.27 -30.25 -16.84
N GLN A 615 14.94 -29.84 -15.75
CA GLN A 615 14.65 -30.27 -14.38
C GLN A 615 13.60 -29.39 -13.68
N GLY A 616 13.15 -28.30 -14.32
CA GLY A 616 12.19 -27.35 -13.76
C GLY A 616 12.82 -26.27 -12.87
N GLU A 617 14.14 -26.07 -12.92
CA GLU A 617 14.83 -25.06 -12.11
C GLU A 617 15.02 -23.75 -12.89
N PHE A 618 14.97 -22.60 -12.22
CA PHE A 618 15.37 -21.31 -12.80
C PHE A 618 16.83 -21.02 -12.46
N ARG A 619 17.71 -21.09 -13.46
CA ARG A 619 19.16 -20.90 -13.28
C ARG A 619 19.75 -19.99 -14.35
N VAL A 620 20.77 -19.23 -13.94
CA VAL A 620 21.50 -18.24 -14.76
C VAL A 620 22.83 -18.81 -15.30
N ASP A 621 23.30 -19.91 -14.71
CA ASP A 621 24.56 -20.56 -15.06
C ASP A 621 24.51 -21.16 -16.48
N LYS A 622 25.61 -21.80 -16.89
CA LYS A 622 25.72 -22.53 -18.18
C LYS A 622 24.61 -23.54 -18.40
N ALA A 623 24.02 -24.04 -17.31
CA ALA A 623 22.97 -25.03 -17.33
C ALA A 623 21.55 -24.42 -17.24
N GLY A 624 21.43 -23.09 -17.35
CA GLY A 624 20.17 -22.38 -17.58
C GLY A 624 19.63 -22.60 -18.99
N SER A 625 18.34 -22.27 -19.20
CA SER A 625 17.70 -22.45 -20.51
C SER A 625 18.37 -21.58 -21.58
N PRO A 626 18.63 -22.09 -22.81
CA PRO A 626 19.15 -21.28 -23.90
C PRO A 626 18.20 -20.14 -24.29
N THR A 627 16.89 -20.27 -24.03
CA THR A 627 15.90 -19.21 -24.23
C THR A 627 16.13 -18.07 -23.24
N LEU A 628 16.41 -18.39 -21.97
CA LEU A 628 16.74 -17.41 -20.94
C LEU A 628 18.07 -16.71 -21.25
N LEU A 629 19.11 -17.45 -21.62
CA LEU A 629 20.44 -16.87 -21.91
C LEU A 629 20.44 -15.94 -23.14
N ASN A 630 19.48 -16.11 -24.05
CA ASN A 630 19.30 -15.27 -25.24
C ASN A 630 18.20 -14.20 -25.10
N CYS A 631 17.53 -14.16 -23.95
CA CYS A 631 16.49 -13.18 -23.62
C CYS A 631 17.08 -11.76 -23.55
N LEU A 632 16.30 -10.75 -23.96
CA LEU A 632 16.72 -9.36 -23.90
C LEU A 632 17.08 -8.95 -22.46
N MET A 633 16.25 -9.27 -21.46
CA MET A 633 16.52 -8.95 -20.06
C MET A 633 17.86 -9.51 -19.58
N TYR A 634 18.15 -10.78 -19.89
CA TYR A 634 19.43 -11.40 -19.53
C TYR A 634 20.61 -10.66 -20.18
N LYS A 635 20.49 -10.37 -21.49
CA LYS A 635 21.53 -9.65 -22.22
C LYS A 635 21.76 -8.23 -21.68
N MET A 636 20.69 -7.51 -21.35
CA MET A 636 20.75 -6.14 -20.79
C MET A 636 21.33 -6.11 -19.39
N SER A 637 21.00 -7.05 -18.52
CA SER A 637 21.53 -7.03 -17.15
C SER A 637 23.01 -7.44 -17.10
N TYR A 638 23.41 -8.44 -17.88
CA TYR A 638 24.75 -9.05 -17.80
C TYR A 638 25.74 -8.58 -18.87
N TYR A 639 25.41 -7.54 -19.64
CA TYR A 639 26.35 -6.99 -20.63
C TYR A 639 27.68 -6.58 -19.98
N ARG A 640 28.78 -7.12 -20.52
CA ARG A 640 30.16 -6.94 -20.02
C ARG A 640 30.41 -7.41 -18.59
N PHE A 641 29.47 -8.11 -17.97
CA PHE A 641 29.64 -8.59 -16.60
C PHE A 641 30.57 -9.81 -16.52
N GLY A 642 30.70 -10.59 -17.60
CA GLY A 642 31.58 -11.75 -17.66
C GLY A 642 33.07 -11.45 -17.43
N GLU A 643 33.49 -10.20 -17.67
CA GLU A 643 34.87 -9.70 -17.47
C GLU A 643 35.09 -9.12 -16.07
N MET A 644 34.01 -8.85 -15.33
CA MET A 644 34.07 -8.19 -14.02
C MET A 644 34.44 -9.19 -12.93
N GLN A 645 35.55 -8.94 -12.25
CA GLN A 645 36.01 -9.72 -11.10
C GLN A 645 36.12 -8.81 -9.88
N LEU A 646 35.26 -9.06 -8.88
CA LEU A 646 35.22 -8.29 -7.63
C LEU A 646 36.33 -8.73 -6.66
N ASP A 647 36.36 -10.02 -6.31
CA ASP A 647 37.37 -10.58 -5.42
C ASP A 647 38.37 -11.44 -6.20
N PHE A 648 39.63 -11.42 -5.78
CA PHE A 648 40.67 -12.29 -6.33
C PHE A 648 40.32 -13.79 -6.22
N ARG A 649 39.51 -14.16 -5.22
CA ARG A 649 39.08 -15.55 -4.96
C ARG A 649 37.79 -15.95 -5.66
N THR A 650 36.99 -15.01 -6.15
CA THR A 650 35.76 -15.32 -6.89
C THR A 650 36.03 -15.43 -8.38
N PRO A 651 35.38 -16.37 -9.10
CA PRO A 651 35.46 -16.42 -10.57
C PRO A 651 35.02 -15.10 -11.22
N PRO A 652 35.54 -14.75 -12.40
CA PRO A 652 35.06 -13.60 -13.16
C PRO A 652 33.60 -13.83 -13.60
N GLY A 653 32.77 -12.79 -13.49
CA GLY A 653 31.34 -12.87 -13.83
C GLY A 653 30.51 -13.65 -12.82
N PHE A 654 30.75 -13.44 -11.53
CA PHE A 654 30.01 -14.05 -10.43
C PHE A 654 28.86 -13.15 -9.93
N ASP A 655 27.64 -13.66 -9.92
CA ASP A 655 26.47 -12.92 -9.42
C ASP A 655 26.24 -13.16 -7.92
N ARG A 656 26.35 -12.11 -7.09
CA ARG A 656 26.24 -12.24 -5.63
C ARG A 656 24.82 -12.49 -5.12
N THR A 657 23.81 -12.12 -5.89
CA THR A 657 22.42 -12.31 -5.47
C THR A 657 21.97 -13.76 -5.67
N ARG A 658 22.36 -14.37 -6.80
CA ARG A 658 22.03 -15.76 -7.16
C ARG A 658 23.10 -16.75 -6.69
N ASN A 659 24.28 -16.26 -6.30
CA ASN A 659 25.46 -17.04 -5.93
C ASN A 659 25.86 -18.03 -7.03
N ALA A 660 25.92 -17.54 -8.26
CA ALA A 660 26.02 -18.37 -9.46
C ALA A 660 26.97 -17.72 -10.49
N GLU A 661 27.70 -18.54 -11.26
CA GLU A 661 28.61 -18.07 -12.32
C GLU A 661 27.85 -18.01 -13.64
N ILE A 662 27.83 -16.82 -14.26
CA ILE A 662 27.05 -16.59 -15.47
C ILE A 662 27.42 -17.56 -16.60
N GLY A 663 26.39 -18.11 -17.25
CA GLY A 663 26.54 -19.03 -18.37
C GLY A 663 27.17 -18.40 -19.61
N ASN A 664 26.63 -17.25 -20.06
CA ASN A 664 27.13 -16.53 -21.23
C ASN A 664 27.92 -15.28 -20.82
N LYS A 665 29.25 -15.35 -20.90
CA LYS A 665 30.15 -14.25 -20.50
C LYS A 665 30.26 -13.14 -21.55
N ASP A 666 30.20 -13.50 -22.83
CA ASP A 666 30.46 -12.58 -23.95
C ASP A 666 29.17 -12.26 -24.70
N ILE A 667 28.51 -11.18 -24.27
CA ILE A 667 27.25 -10.72 -24.86
C ILE A 667 27.50 -9.50 -25.74
N LYS A 668 26.96 -9.51 -26.96
CA LYS A 668 26.95 -8.37 -27.87
C LYS A 668 25.53 -7.99 -28.28
N PHE A 669 25.30 -6.69 -28.42
CA PHE A 669 24.06 -6.14 -28.94
C PHE A 669 24.16 -5.84 -30.44
N LYS A 670 23.04 -6.03 -31.14
CA LYS A 670 22.86 -5.62 -32.53
C LYS A 670 22.11 -4.30 -32.64
N HIS A 671 21.07 -4.10 -31.84
CA HIS A 671 20.14 -2.97 -31.91
C HIS A 671 20.15 -2.05 -30.68
N LEU A 672 20.84 -2.45 -29.61
CA LEU A 672 21.06 -1.61 -28.42
C LEU A 672 22.52 -1.15 -28.32
N GLU A 673 22.73 -0.07 -27.60
CA GLU A 673 24.04 0.39 -27.11
C GLU A 673 23.92 0.81 -25.64
N GLU A 674 24.97 0.59 -24.85
CA GLU A 674 25.02 1.04 -23.46
C GLU A 674 25.22 2.55 -23.41
N ALA A 675 24.31 3.27 -22.73
CA ALA A 675 24.34 4.72 -22.65
C ALA A 675 24.88 5.21 -21.29
N PHE A 676 24.46 4.54 -20.20
CA PHE A 676 24.91 4.85 -18.85
C PHE A 676 24.82 3.61 -17.96
N THR A 677 25.77 3.46 -17.04
CA THR A 677 25.74 2.46 -15.96
C THR A 677 26.27 3.15 -14.70
N SER A 678 25.52 3.04 -13.60
CA SER A 678 25.87 3.66 -12.32
C SER A 678 27.17 3.11 -11.73
N GLU A 679 27.72 3.80 -10.73
CA GLU A 679 28.97 3.43 -10.05
C GLU A 679 29.00 1.95 -9.61
N HIS A 680 27.95 1.48 -8.94
CA HIS A 680 27.87 0.09 -8.45
C HIS A 680 27.11 -0.86 -9.40
N TRP A 681 26.92 -0.43 -10.65
CA TRP A 681 26.18 -1.13 -11.71
C TRP A 681 24.73 -1.49 -11.33
N LEU A 682 24.14 -0.75 -10.38
CA LEU A 682 22.78 -0.98 -9.89
C LEU A 682 21.74 -0.65 -10.95
N VAL A 683 21.88 0.50 -11.60
CA VAL A 683 20.99 0.97 -12.68
C VAL A 683 21.77 1.02 -13.98
N ARG A 684 21.20 0.43 -15.03
CA ARG A 684 21.78 0.44 -16.37
C ARG A 684 20.76 1.01 -17.36
N ILE A 685 21.24 1.89 -18.22
CA ILE A 685 20.43 2.59 -19.21
C ILE A 685 21.02 2.27 -20.59
N TYR A 686 20.18 1.67 -21.43
CA TYR A 686 20.49 1.33 -22.81
C TYR A 686 19.77 2.27 -23.75
N LYS A 687 20.42 2.64 -24.84
CA LYS A 687 19.84 3.43 -25.92
C LYS A 687 19.47 2.52 -27.08
N VAL A 688 18.26 2.70 -27.60
CA VAL A 688 17.76 2.00 -28.78
C VAL A 688 18.36 2.67 -30.01
N LYS A 689 19.11 1.90 -30.81
CA LYS A 689 19.73 2.44 -32.01
C LYS A 689 18.70 2.69 -33.11
N ALA A 690 19.01 3.65 -33.98
CA ALA A 690 18.31 3.83 -35.23
C ALA A 690 18.35 2.55 -36.08
N PRO A 691 17.40 2.36 -37.01
CA PRO A 691 17.43 1.24 -37.94
C PRO A 691 18.77 1.14 -38.68
N ASP A 692 19.12 -0.07 -39.07
CA ASP A 692 20.33 -0.30 -39.86
C ASP A 692 20.29 0.56 -41.12
N ASN A 693 21.36 1.34 -41.34
CA ASN A 693 21.43 2.30 -42.46
C ASN A 693 21.23 1.62 -43.84
N ARG A 694 21.59 0.34 -43.94
CA ARG A 694 21.36 -0.49 -45.12
C ARG A 694 21.28 -1.96 -44.72
N GLU A 695 20.52 -2.73 -45.48
CA GLU A 695 20.50 -4.18 -45.34
C GLU A 695 21.82 -4.80 -45.82
N THR A 696 22.26 -5.85 -45.15
CA THR A 696 23.45 -6.63 -45.51
C THR A 696 23.05 -8.04 -45.89
N LEU A 697 23.78 -8.67 -46.81
CA LEU A 697 23.59 -10.08 -47.11
C LEU A 697 23.87 -10.94 -45.88
N ASP A 698 22.93 -11.81 -45.52
CA ASP A 698 23.09 -12.78 -44.42
C ASP A 698 24.21 -13.78 -44.68
N HIS A 699 24.46 -14.05 -45.96
CA HIS A 699 25.50 -14.94 -46.42
C HIS A 699 26.61 -14.17 -47.13
N LYS A 700 27.80 -14.76 -47.11
CA LYS A 700 28.93 -14.28 -47.90
C LYS A 700 28.55 -14.29 -49.40
N PRO A 701 29.06 -13.36 -50.21
CA PRO A 701 28.88 -13.43 -51.67
C PRO A 701 29.31 -14.79 -52.22
N ARG A 702 28.59 -15.27 -53.24
CA ARG A 702 28.78 -16.61 -53.83
C ARG A 702 30.25 -16.83 -54.19
N VAL A 703 30.83 -17.90 -53.66
CA VAL A 703 32.16 -18.39 -54.04
C VAL A 703 31.97 -19.79 -54.59
N THR A 704 32.38 -20.01 -55.84
CA THR A 704 32.38 -21.32 -56.50
C THR A 704 33.78 -21.92 -56.51
N ASN A 705 33.87 -23.24 -56.59
CA ASN A 705 35.14 -23.96 -56.64
C ASN A 705 35.63 -24.24 -58.07
N ILE A 706 34.98 -23.68 -59.10
CA ILE A 706 35.39 -23.78 -60.51
C ILE A 706 36.79 -23.19 -60.72
N PHE A 707 37.11 -22.12 -59.99
CA PHE A 707 38.46 -21.54 -59.96
C PHE A 707 38.93 -21.36 -58.51
N PRO A 708 40.21 -21.66 -58.19
CA PRO A 708 40.73 -21.52 -56.84
C PRO A 708 40.77 -20.05 -56.43
N LYS A 709 40.11 -19.73 -55.32
CA LYS A 709 40.09 -18.36 -54.75
C LYS A 709 41.41 -18.05 -54.04
N GLN A 710 42.36 -17.49 -54.77
CA GLN A 710 43.60 -16.94 -54.19
C GLN A 710 43.30 -15.67 -53.37
N LYS A 711 43.11 -15.80 -52.04
CA LYS A 711 42.84 -14.68 -51.12
C LYS A 711 44.12 -13.85 -50.96
N TYR A 712 44.08 -12.59 -51.37
CA TYR A 712 45.20 -11.67 -51.21
C TYR A 712 45.49 -11.39 -49.72
N LEU A 713 46.75 -11.56 -49.31
CA LEU A 713 47.22 -11.23 -47.96
C LEU A 713 47.61 -9.75 -47.91
N SER A 714 47.10 -9.02 -46.92
CA SER A 714 47.38 -7.60 -46.74
C SER A 714 48.87 -7.36 -46.50
N LYS A 715 49.58 -6.76 -47.47
CA LYS A 715 50.96 -6.26 -47.29
C LYS A 715 51.00 -4.82 -46.81
N LYS A 716 49.92 -4.35 -46.18
CA LYS A 716 49.78 -3.00 -45.64
C LYS A 716 50.33 -2.97 -44.20
N THR A 717 51.29 -2.10 -43.94
CA THR A 717 51.79 -1.82 -42.58
C THR A 717 51.53 -0.36 -42.22
N THR A 718 51.72 0.02 -40.95
CA THR A 718 51.62 1.42 -40.51
C THR A 718 52.52 2.35 -41.33
N LYS A 719 53.72 1.86 -41.72
CA LYS A 719 54.69 2.54 -42.59
C LYS A 719 54.38 2.40 -44.08
N ARG A 720 53.89 1.25 -44.54
CA ARG A 720 53.60 0.98 -45.97
C ARG A 720 52.10 0.92 -46.23
N LYS A 721 51.50 2.08 -46.52
CA LYS A 721 50.07 2.23 -46.85
C LYS A 721 49.75 2.07 -48.35
N ARG A 722 50.49 1.22 -49.08
CA ARG A 722 50.30 1.01 -50.53
C ARG A 722 49.46 -0.25 -50.80
N GLY A 723 48.35 -0.08 -51.52
CA GLY A 723 47.48 -1.17 -51.95
C GLY A 723 48.06 -2.04 -53.06
N TYR A 724 47.37 -3.14 -53.34
CA TYR A 724 47.70 -4.06 -54.43
C TYR A 724 46.57 -4.07 -55.46
N ILE A 725 46.95 -4.00 -56.73
CA ILE A 725 46.05 -4.05 -57.88
C ILE A 725 46.57 -5.19 -58.77
N LYS A 726 45.70 -6.14 -59.12
CA LYS A 726 46.09 -7.31 -59.92
C LYS A 726 46.59 -6.91 -61.32
N ASN A 727 45.83 -6.07 -62.01
CA ASN A 727 46.18 -5.58 -63.33
C ASN A 727 46.84 -4.18 -63.25
N LYS A 728 48.05 -4.11 -62.67
CA LYS A 728 48.81 -2.86 -62.58
C LYS A 728 50.00 -2.89 -63.53
N LEU A 729 50.10 -1.90 -64.40
CA LEU A 729 51.27 -1.71 -65.27
C LEU A 729 52.53 -1.49 -64.41
N VAL A 730 53.54 -2.33 -64.61
CA VAL A 730 54.81 -2.27 -63.88
C VAL A 730 55.75 -1.30 -64.58
N LEU A 731 56.06 -0.17 -63.93
CA LEU A 731 57.08 0.76 -64.42
C LEU A 731 58.47 0.10 -64.35
N LYS A 732 58.99 -0.37 -65.49
CA LYS A 732 60.41 -0.72 -65.65
C LYS A 732 61.21 0.58 -65.82
N LYS A 733 61.90 1.05 -64.78
CA LYS A 733 62.91 2.11 -64.93
C LYS A 733 64.05 1.57 -65.81
N GLY A 734 64.38 2.25 -66.91
CA GLY A 734 65.53 1.90 -67.75
C GLY A 734 66.85 2.00 -66.97
N LYS A 735 67.70 0.97 -67.07
CA LYS A 735 69.09 1.02 -66.57
C LYS A 735 69.89 1.95 -67.48
N ARG A 736 70.49 3.02 -66.91
CA ARG A 736 71.50 3.84 -67.60
C ARG A 736 72.74 2.96 -67.82
N ILE A 737 73.17 2.78 -69.07
CA ILE A 737 74.39 2.05 -69.43
C ILE A 737 75.59 2.81 -68.83
N SER A 738 76.38 2.20 -67.94
CA SER A 738 77.63 2.81 -67.49
C SER A 738 78.64 2.74 -68.63
N LYS A 739 79.04 3.89 -69.18
CA LYS A 739 80.18 3.96 -70.11
C LYS A 739 81.41 3.42 -69.38
N LYS A 740 82.00 2.33 -69.90
CA LYS A 740 83.37 1.93 -69.58
C LYS A 740 84.30 3.05 -70.07
N THR A 741 85.12 3.59 -69.18
CA THR A 741 86.30 4.39 -69.52
C THR A 741 87.31 3.49 -70.24
N VAL A 742 87.83 3.97 -71.38
CA VAL A 742 88.94 3.39 -72.13
C VAL A 742 90.23 3.53 -71.33
#